data_AF-A0A0F9MVC3-F1
#
_entry.id   AF-A0A0F9MVC3-F1
#
_cell.length_a   1.000
_cell.length_b   1.000
_cell.length_c   1.000
_cell.angle_alpha   90.00
_cell.angle_beta   90.00
_cell.angle_gamma   90.00
#
_symmetry.space_group_name_H-M   'P 1'
#
loop_
_entity.id
_entity.type
_entity.pdbx_description
1 polymer ?
#
loop_
_entity_poly.entity_id
_entity_poly.type
_entity_poly.pdbx_seq_one_letter_code
_entity_poly.pdbx_strand_id
1 'polypeptide(L)'
;MKLTSLFTDLSQENLQKRLNSLVSTLVDTITEFLELDLMNNKYTFLLTNNVAPGEYKPDSIFDYGVERSITDNKLEIKIYTNYIEIFPFILLREIYNLLVPREIWGYEWIQLTINQMILTDLSDHDNVKEWSSLVRENVKLYDKIFDGFERLNEYDRLNQFFKNPALKRTSYNLFFKMLREDPRHIPKKNDYIHVFFTDNLNIEPEYYTDELLETIRCLTEIFHKVKTYRGITEYNRLFQKYKKDGSLKTNLSVRNFARNMEIVKTKTSIAPDYMINWTPLKCSLFKVFIRFNPLLNRSKILELIIKLPFIVWPRFYYNGFGIETNYFFIIPDIYISDLFSFLENLQGYLIEGFSIHKLNDKDKVYVNYNFYRHIFRKSTIPNPNSSHYNHKYEMSICREFADRTINYKPTLVDLILLERIQNPSKTGLGFERRNEILKAIKKDMMDAVSSQRGILQQLRDVLDFFHSSKNMKDSVLQFMKKNENYGFFYIKYFLTDILELINILSEFKGDISKIQESISIKRVAYVLEENLLLNDKDIIRGILKDVLPALNNSPSSYLKVVEHYKKFRDLFDSCYNLKLFDLKFIKRLLEDKNELTTLYSKKDKKLAKIESRYRTYKITNQLLDDRIEDFLRYDPPIICPKLIISVKILRFWQENSCRFDMALEYSQKNLKILQTLNSINDISGISFIIDKEKSSLDYTCFTPPLSNQQIMLFWSMLNTQLKITNAKRYIGQGQGYATTLRNFFDSGTYQFFYTKNLFEHLFKYTKAVFGEISTQIKTQIPPHHINLFPMELSSIEYIHQVNNLKERPDYNINQLTKLLHFLSDIKKKLFHNEQYQNAKNEDFFKKYVKSIKFKPAFGSLGLSQFYLFIDCPNLNDIDLKLLFLNTFQSLKFPMCIDESVPLYIKYIMPYDNPNSRYLNWLTKSKKGVRSYCFYSVQKEYRIFHLDKNLTSKGWRYDKDDFKVYAERILFREDYNPQLPEMIEYNFQKPLNGMIFSPDSPEFQALIKIYSTKSIDIKSFLGTKKRATVDALMTLLEKDLIFPYLSLKNLGFNEVIRIILPETTTPIQKKLLQIFSFFNLCTVSEIGGKYFIQGFNKEKQFENGISLKIYFPETHVGFFIDVFIKLFEYLEIEHYIILHDLGDGAHIIKSTFENVESFKSYNPLTNLIWDEADKIWKNHKLYNENHEHIYPDLFFAKNSE
;
A
#
# COMPACT_ATOMS: atom_id res chain seq x y z
N MET A 1 -22.90 7.80 -33.72
CA MET A 1 -24.32 8.16 -33.81
C MET A 1 -24.40 9.68 -33.93
N LYS A 2 -25.04 10.22 -34.99
CA LYS A 2 -25.31 11.65 -35.15
C LYS A 2 -26.82 11.84 -35.02
N LEU A 3 -27.30 12.24 -33.84
CA LEU A 3 -28.74 12.36 -33.58
C LEU A 3 -29.29 13.77 -33.85
N THR A 4 -28.43 14.78 -33.93
CA THR A 4 -28.81 16.19 -34.10
C THR A 4 -29.73 16.43 -35.30
N SER A 5 -29.53 15.70 -36.41
CA SER A 5 -30.35 15.82 -37.62
C SER A 5 -31.80 15.35 -37.44
N LEU A 6 -32.11 14.56 -36.41
CA LEU A 6 -33.48 14.12 -36.11
C LEU A 6 -34.31 15.20 -35.42
N PHE A 7 -33.66 16.27 -34.94
CA PHE A 7 -34.27 17.34 -34.16
C PHE A 7 -34.39 18.66 -34.93
N THR A 8 -34.15 18.67 -36.25
CA THR A 8 -34.34 19.88 -37.08
C THR A 8 -35.83 20.17 -37.31
N ASP A 9 -36.18 21.46 -37.34
CA ASP A 9 -37.54 21.98 -37.59
C ASP A 9 -38.61 21.56 -36.56
N LEU A 10 -38.30 21.70 -35.27
CA LEU A 10 -39.26 21.48 -34.18
C LEU A 10 -39.93 22.79 -33.75
N SER A 11 -41.15 23.03 -34.22
CA SER A 11 -42.07 24.03 -33.66
C SER A 11 -43.11 23.37 -32.75
N GLN A 12 -43.72 24.13 -31.83
CA GLN A 12 -44.73 23.62 -30.89
C GLN A 12 -45.93 22.98 -31.63
N GLU A 13 -46.32 23.53 -32.78
CA GLU A 13 -47.41 23.01 -33.63
C GLU A 13 -47.06 21.71 -34.38
N ASN A 14 -45.79 21.55 -34.79
CA ASN A 14 -45.32 20.36 -35.50
C ASN A 14 -44.92 19.21 -34.55
N LEU A 15 -44.53 19.53 -33.31
CA LEU A 15 -44.03 18.55 -32.34
C LEU A 15 -45.13 17.57 -31.91
N GLN A 16 -46.37 18.04 -31.70
CA GLN A 16 -47.49 17.17 -31.31
C GLN A 16 -47.78 16.08 -32.33
N LYS A 17 -47.66 16.38 -33.63
CA LYS A 17 -47.90 15.43 -34.73
C LYS A 17 -46.72 14.49 -34.96
N ARG A 18 -45.49 14.93 -34.64
CA ARG A 18 -44.25 14.18 -34.91
C ARG A 18 -43.73 13.36 -33.72
N LEU A 19 -44.18 13.63 -32.49
CA LEU A 19 -43.64 13.03 -31.27
C LEU A 19 -43.55 11.50 -31.32
N ASN A 20 -44.66 10.82 -31.65
CA ASN A 20 -44.69 9.36 -31.66
C ASN A 20 -43.74 8.77 -32.71
N SER A 21 -43.68 9.38 -33.90
CA SER A 21 -42.76 8.95 -34.96
C SER A 21 -41.30 9.20 -34.55
N LEU A 22 -41.00 10.36 -33.96
CA LEU A 22 -39.67 10.71 -33.47
C LEU A 22 -39.21 9.77 -32.35
N VAL A 23 -40.07 9.48 -31.38
CA VAL A 23 -39.81 8.54 -30.29
C VAL A 23 -39.49 7.15 -30.87
N SER A 24 -40.31 6.64 -31.79
CA SER A 24 -40.06 5.33 -32.42
C SER A 24 -38.71 5.31 -33.12
N THR A 25 -38.43 6.31 -33.96
CA THR A 25 -37.15 6.38 -34.69
C THR A 25 -35.94 6.45 -33.76
N LEU A 26 -36.03 7.22 -32.69
CA LEU A 26 -34.94 7.34 -31.71
C LEU A 26 -34.75 6.06 -30.90
N VAL A 27 -35.84 5.41 -30.50
CA VAL A 27 -35.80 4.11 -29.82
C VAL A 27 -35.13 3.08 -30.72
N ASP A 28 -35.59 2.94 -31.98
CA ASP A 28 -35.03 1.98 -32.93
C ASP A 28 -33.54 2.25 -33.21
N THR A 29 -33.18 3.52 -33.39
CA THR A 29 -31.79 3.92 -33.62
C THR A 29 -30.89 3.58 -32.42
N ILE A 30 -31.38 3.80 -31.20
CA ILE A 30 -30.61 3.57 -29.98
C ILE A 30 -30.53 2.07 -29.67
N THR A 31 -31.60 1.30 -29.83
CA THR A 31 -31.59 -0.16 -29.61
C THR A 31 -30.71 -0.87 -30.64
N GLU A 32 -30.75 -0.46 -31.91
CA GLU A 32 -29.85 -0.95 -32.96
C GLU A 32 -28.38 -0.57 -32.67
N PHE A 33 -28.14 0.69 -32.33
CA PHE A 33 -26.79 1.15 -31.97
C PHE A 33 -26.24 0.37 -30.77
N LEU A 34 -27.07 0.06 -29.78
CA LEU A 34 -26.64 -0.65 -28.58
C LEU A 34 -26.73 -2.16 -28.69
N GLU A 35 -27.40 -2.77 -29.66
CA GLU A 35 -27.70 -4.21 -29.66
C GLU A 35 -28.34 -4.67 -28.34
N LEU A 36 -29.31 -3.90 -27.84
CA LEU A 36 -30.00 -4.15 -26.57
C LEU A 36 -31.49 -3.87 -26.68
N ASP A 37 -32.31 -4.79 -26.19
CA ASP A 37 -33.76 -4.58 -26.04
C ASP A 37 -34.07 -3.59 -24.91
N LEU A 38 -35.26 -2.97 -24.96
CA LEU A 38 -35.76 -2.10 -23.90
C LEU A 38 -36.09 -2.89 -22.64
N MET A 39 -35.72 -2.36 -21.47
CA MET A 39 -36.18 -2.89 -20.17
C MET A 39 -37.64 -2.50 -19.91
N ASN A 40 -38.04 -1.32 -20.39
CA ASN A 40 -39.39 -0.79 -20.28
C ASN A 40 -40.01 -0.68 -21.68
N ASN A 41 -40.57 -1.79 -22.19
CA ASN A 41 -41.13 -1.86 -23.55
C ASN A 41 -42.59 -1.38 -23.66
N LYS A 42 -43.29 -1.19 -22.53
CA LYS A 42 -44.64 -0.59 -22.48
C LYS A 42 -44.53 0.87 -22.03
N TYR A 43 -44.48 1.79 -22.98
CA TYR A 43 -44.33 3.23 -22.69
C TYR A 43 -45.25 4.10 -23.56
N THR A 44 -45.49 5.34 -23.14
CA THR A 44 -46.14 6.39 -23.95
C THR A 44 -45.58 7.75 -23.59
N PHE A 45 -45.26 8.53 -24.62
CA PHE A 45 -44.83 9.92 -24.48
C PHE A 45 -45.98 10.84 -24.82
N LEU A 46 -46.23 11.83 -23.96
CA LEU A 46 -47.27 12.84 -24.14
C LEU A 46 -46.65 14.23 -23.98
N LEU A 47 -47.21 15.21 -24.67
CA LEU A 47 -46.92 16.63 -24.41
C LEU A 47 -48.03 17.20 -23.54
N THR A 48 -47.66 18.01 -22.55
CA THR A 48 -48.62 18.69 -21.68
C THR A 48 -48.37 20.20 -21.66
N ASN A 49 -49.47 20.95 -21.74
CA ASN A 49 -49.48 22.42 -21.67
C ASN A 49 -49.73 22.93 -20.23
N ASN A 50 -49.82 22.03 -19.25
CA ASN A 50 -49.95 22.44 -17.85
C ASN A 50 -48.72 23.25 -17.48
N VAL A 51 -48.91 24.47 -17.00
CA VAL A 51 -47.83 25.27 -16.42
C VAL A 51 -47.25 24.43 -15.27
N ALA A 52 -45.99 24.01 -15.40
CA ALA A 52 -45.26 23.37 -14.29
C ALA A 52 -45.45 24.26 -13.05
N PRO A 53 -45.77 23.72 -11.85
CA PRO A 53 -46.06 24.55 -10.69
C PRO A 53 -44.98 25.62 -10.55
N GLY A 54 -45.37 26.89 -10.74
CA GLY A 54 -44.44 28.01 -10.66
C GLY A 54 -43.88 28.01 -9.24
N GLU A 55 -42.57 27.78 -9.13
CA GLU A 55 -41.77 27.49 -7.91
C GLU A 55 -41.27 26.04 -7.74
N TYR A 56 -41.55 25.11 -8.65
CA TYR A 56 -40.88 23.81 -8.64
C TYR A 56 -39.44 23.95 -9.16
N LYS A 57 -38.49 24.28 -8.29
CA LYS A 57 -37.10 23.84 -8.48
C LYS A 57 -37.11 22.35 -8.18
N PRO A 58 -37.07 21.45 -9.18
CA PRO A 58 -36.99 20.04 -8.84
C PRO A 58 -35.74 19.82 -7.99
N ASP A 59 -35.86 19.02 -6.93
CA ASP A 59 -34.74 18.56 -6.11
C ASP A 59 -33.70 17.78 -6.94
N SER A 60 -33.95 17.54 -8.24
CA SER A 60 -32.97 16.93 -9.13
C SER A 60 -33.13 17.38 -10.59
N ILE A 61 -31.99 17.55 -11.27
CA ILE A 61 -31.94 17.69 -12.73
C ILE A 61 -32.58 16.51 -13.48
N PHE A 62 -32.75 15.38 -12.81
CA PHE A 62 -33.34 14.16 -13.39
C PHE A 62 -34.84 14.31 -13.65
N ASP A 63 -35.53 15.18 -12.92
CA ASP A 63 -36.98 15.41 -13.05
C ASP A 63 -37.30 16.68 -13.84
N TYR A 64 -36.26 17.37 -14.33
CA TYR A 64 -36.43 18.62 -15.06
C TYR A 64 -37.23 18.39 -16.35
N GLY A 65 -38.32 19.14 -16.50
CA GLY A 65 -39.16 19.20 -17.70
C GLY A 65 -40.04 17.98 -17.99
N VAL A 66 -40.22 17.05 -17.04
CA VAL A 66 -41.01 15.82 -17.25
C VAL A 66 -41.81 15.41 -16.00
N GLU A 67 -42.97 14.78 -16.21
CA GLU A 67 -43.74 14.06 -15.20
C GLU A 67 -43.84 12.58 -15.61
N ARG A 68 -43.57 11.67 -14.67
CA ARG A 68 -43.58 10.22 -14.92
C ARG A 68 -44.61 9.54 -14.04
N SER A 69 -45.45 8.71 -14.62
CA SER A 69 -46.43 7.89 -13.89
C SER A 69 -46.48 6.46 -14.44
N ILE A 70 -46.83 5.51 -13.59
CA ILE A 70 -47.00 4.10 -13.98
C ILE A 70 -48.46 3.74 -13.81
N THR A 71 -49.12 3.41 -14.92
CA THR A 71 -50.54 3.03 -14.96
C THR A 71 -50.62 1.68 -15.68
N ASP A 72 -51.20 0.65 -15.05
CA ASP A 72 -51.32 -0.70 -15.65
C ASP A 72 -50.00 -1.29 -16.19
N ASN A 73 -48.91 -1.11 -15.44
CA ASN A 73 -47.55 -1.54 -15.80
C ASN A 73 -46.99 -0.85 -17.08
N LYS A 74 -47.68 0.17 -17.59
CA LYS A 74 -47.27 1.04 -18.70
C LYS A 74 -46.68 2.33 -18.14
N LEU A 75 -45.52 2.70 -18.67
CA LEU A 75 -44.82 3.92 -18.28
C LEU A 75 -45.33 5.11 -19.10
N GLU A 76 -45.97 6.07 -18.45
CA GLU A 76 -46.45 7.30 -19.06
C GLU A 76 -45.50 8.45 -18.72
N ILE A 77 -44.95 9.08 -19.77
CA ILE A 77 -43.97 10.15 -19.69
C ILE A 77 -44.58 11.40 -20.31
N LYS A 78 -44.90 12.40 -19.49
CA LYS A 78 -45.45 13.69 -19.91
C LYS A 78 -44.33 14.72 -19.94
N ILE A 79 -44.01 15.24 -21.12
CA ILE A 79 -43.00 16.29 -21.30
C ILE A 79 -43.73 17.64 -21.38
N TYR A 80 -43.30 18.61 -20.57
CA TYR A 80 -43.93 19.92 -20.56
C TYR A 80 -43.49 20.76 -21.77
N THR A 81 -44.46 21.37 -22.47
CA THR A 81 -44.21 22.11 -23.71
C THR A 81 -43.48 23.44 -23.51
N ASN A 82 -43.44 23.97 -22.29
CA ASN A 82 -42.69 25.17 -21.93
C ASN A 82 -41.15 24.97 -21.93
N TYR A 83 -40.65 23.74 -22.06
CA TYR A 83 -39.21 23.44 -22.19
C TYR A 83 -38.82 23.07 -23.63
N ILE A 84 -39.50 23.63 -24.63
CA ILE A 84 -39.31 23.24 -26.04
C ILE A 84 -37.87 23.47 -26.55
N GLU A 85 -37.17 24.49 -26.04
CA GLU A 85 -35.80 24.82 -26.45
C GLU A 85 -34.80 23.70 -26.08
N ILE A 86 -35.02 23.01 -24.96
CA ILE A 86 -34.17 21.90 -24.49
C ILE A 86 -34.84 20.52 -24.64
N PHE A 87 -35.97 20.47 -25.35
CA PHE A 87 -36.74 19.25 -25.60
C PHE A 87 -35.88 18.07 -26.11
N PRO A 88 -34.92 18.26 -27.05
CA PRO A 88 -34.08 17.16 -27.52
C PRO A 88 -33.30 16.45 -26.40
N PHE A 89 -32.83 17.20 -25.39
CA PHE A 89 -32.09 16.67 -24.26
C PHE A 89 -33.01 15.89 -23.32
N ILE A 90 -34.20 16.44 -23.02
CA ILE A 90 -35.23 15.79 -22.20
C ILE A 90 -35.67 14.48 -22.85
N LEU A 91 -35.98 14.51 -24.15
CA LEU A 91 -36.45 13.33 -24.87
C LEU A 91 -35.40 12.21 -24.89
N LEU A 92 -34.14 12.53 -25.18
CA LEU A 92 -33.07 11.52 -25.16
C LEU A 92 -32.81 10.96 -23.77
N ARG A 93 -32.89 11.77 -22.71
CA ARG A 93 -32.79 11.30 -21.32
C ARG A 93 -33.83 10.23 -21.03
N GLU A 94 -35.08 10.49 -21.42
CA GLU A 94 -36.17 9.55 -21.18
C GLU A 94 -36.05 8.29 -22.05
N ILE A 95 -35.57 8.39 -23.28
CA ILE A 95 -35.34 7.21 -24.13
C ILE A 95 -34.22 6.33 -23.59
N TYR A 96 -33.09 6.91 -23.14
CA TYR A 96 -32.04 6.13 -22.48
C TYR A 96 -32.53 5.46 -21.19
N ASN A 97 -33.42 6.12 -20.45
CA ASN A 97 -34.02 5.58 -19.24
C ASN A 97 -34.92 4.36 -19.50
N LEU A 98 -35.46 4.17 -20.72
CA LEU A 98 -36.18 2.95 -21.09
C LEU A 98 -35.29 1.69 -21.06
N LEU A 99 -33.96 1.85 -21.14
CA LEU A 99 -32.97 0.77 -21.09
C LEU A 99 -32.51 0.43 -19.65
N VAL A 100 -32.96 1.18 -18.65
CA VAL A 100 -32.57 1.04 -17.24
C VAL A 100 -33.65 0.27 -16.46
N PRO A 101 -33.28 -0.70 -15.59
CA PRO A 101 -34.23 -1.34 -14.68
C PRO A 101 -34.92 -0.32 -13.77
N ARG A 102 -36.23 -0.50 -13.53
CA ARG A 102 -37.05 0.46 -12.77
C ARG A 102 -36.55 0.67 -11.35
N GLU A 103 -35.99 -0.36 -10.73
CA GLU A 103 -35.51 -0.38 -9.35
C GLU A 103 -34.36 0.60 -9.08
N ILE A 104 -33.59 0.93 -10.13
CA ILE A 104 -32.39 1.78 -10.04
C ILE A 104 -32.51 3.07 -10.85
N TRP A 105 -33.67 3.33 -11.44
CA TRP A 105 -33.89 4.45 -12.33
C TRP A 105 -33.57 5.81 -11.66
N GLY A 106 -33.89 5.96 -10.37
CA GLY A 106 -33.60 7.18 -9.60
C GLY A 106 -32.16 7.32 -9.10
N TYR A 107 -31.23 6.43 -9.46
CA TYR A 107 -29.85 6.50 -8.93
C TYR A 107 -29.07 7.64 -9.59
N GLU A 108 -28.50 8.52 -8.76
CA GLU A 108 -27.85 9.76 -9.19
C GLU A 108 -26.75 9.53 -10.24
N TRP A 109 -25.83 8.61 -9.98
CA TRP A 109 -24.72 8.33 -10.88
C TRP A 109 -25.13 7.75 -12.23
N ILE A 110 -26.23 6.97 -12.28
CA ILE A 110 -26.81 6.44 -13.52
C ILE A 110 -27.28 7.61 -14.38
N GLN A 111 -28.03 8.51 -13.76
CA GLN A 111 -28.57 9.67 -14.44
C GLN A 111 -27.47 10.68 -14.85
N LEU A 112 -26.42 10.86 -14.04
CA LEU A 112 -25.24 11.65 -14.42
C LEU A 112 -24.53 11.05 -15.63
N THR A 113 -24.41 9.72 -15.68
CA THR A 113 -23.81 9.00 -16.80
C THR A 113 -24.64 9.16 -18.08
N ILE A 114 -25.96 8.99 -17.99
CA ILE A 114 -26.89 9.23 -19.11
C ILE A 114 -26.80 10.68 -19.61
N ASN A 115 -26.75 11.67 -18.70
CA ASN A 115 -26.60 13.07 -19.11
C ASN A 115 -25.30 13.33 -19.87
N GLN A 116 -24.21 12.65 -19.53
CA GLN A 116 -22.97 12.73 -20.31
C GLN A 116 -23.08 12.06 -21.68
N MET A 117 -23.82 10.96 -21.79
CA MET A 117 -24.13 10.35 -23.08
C MET A 117 -24.88 11.33 -23.98
N ILE A 118 -25.94 11.97 -23.46
CA ILE A 118 -26.74 12.97 -24.18
C ILE A 118 -25.87 14.15 -24.65
N LEU A 119 -25.03 14.72 -23.78
CA LEU A 119 -24.11 15.80 -24.15
C LEU A 119 -23.14 15.39 -25.25
N THR A 120 -22.80 14.09 -25.31
CA THR A 120 -21.93 13.53 -26.35
C THR A 120 -22.68 13.22 -27.65
N ASP A 121 -23.98 12.91 -27.59
CA ASP A 121 -24.83 12.63 -28.76
C ASP A 121 -25.41 13.89 -29.41
N LEU A 122 -25.60 14.95 -28.63
CA LEU A 122 -26.07 16.27 -29.05
C LEU A 122 -24.97 17.34 -28.97
N SER A 123 -23.70 16.97 -29.13
CA SER A 123 -22.57 17.89 -29.01
C SER A 123 -22.63 19.10 -29.96
N ASP A 124 -23.32 18.91 -31.09
CA ASP A 124 -23.44 19.89 -32.18
C ASP A 124 -24.77 20.67 -32.14
N HIS A 125 -25.60 20.50 -31.08
CA HIS A 125 -26.88 21.20 -30.93
C HIS A 125 -26.71 22.57 -30.27
N ASP A 126 -27.44 23.59 -30.72
CA ASP A 126 -27.28 24.98 -30.27
C ASP A 126 -27.42 25.15 -28.74
N ASN A 127 -28.39 24.45 -28.14
CA ASN A 127 -28.67 24.54 -26.70
C ASN A 127 -27.82 23.61 -25.81
N VAL A 128 -26.75 22.99 -26.34
CA VAL A 128 -25.86 22.08 -25.56
C VAL A 128 -25.18 22.79 -24.38
N LYS A 129 -24.82 24.06 -24.55
CA LYS A 129 -24.16 24.86 -23.50
C LYS A 129 -25.11 25.16 -22.35
N GLU A 130 -26.36 25.42 -22.67
CA GLU A 130 -27.41 25.70 -21.68
C GLU A 130 -27.72 24.46 -20.86
N TRP A 131 -27.96 23.31 -21.52
CA TRP A 131 -28.15 22.03 -20.83
C TRP A 131 -26.93 21.65 -19.98
N SER A 132 -25.72 21.81 -20.50
CA SER A 132 -24.49 21.51 -19.73
C SER A 132 -24.35 22.39 -18.49
N SER A 133 -24.72 23.67 -18.58
CA SER A 133 -24.69 24.60 -17.46
C SER A 133 -25.72 24.20 -16.39
N LEU A 134 -26.94 23.89 -16.82
CA LEU A 134 -28.03 23.42 -15.97
C LEU A 134 -27.64 22.15 -15.18
N VAL A 135 -27.06 21.14 -15.85
CA VAL A 135 -26.59 19.91 -15.17
C VAL A 135 -25.44 20.21 -14.21
N ARG A 136 -24.45 21.01 -14.61
CA ARG A 136 -23.30 21.35 -13.76
C ARG A 136 -23.70 22.16 -12.52
N GLU A 137 -24.64 23.09 -12.64
CA GLU A 137 -25.15 23.85 -11.50
C GLU A 137 -25.89 22.95 -10.51
N ASN A 138 -26.68 22.00 -11.01
CA ASN A 138 -27.34 21.01 -10.16
C ASN A 138 -26.32 20.13 -9.42
N VAL A 139 -25.29 19.62 -10.10
CA VAL A 139 -24.19 18.84 -9.47
C VAL A 139 -23.48 19.66 -8.38
N LYS A 140 -23.22 20.96 -8.62
CA LYS A 140 -22.58 21.86 -7.64
C LYS A 140 -23.42 22.11 -6.39
N LEU A 141 -24.76 22.14 -6.50
CA LEU A 141 -25.64 22.35 -5.35
C LEU A 141 -25.61 21.18 -4.35
N TYR A 142 -25.18 19.99 -4.80
CA TYR A 142 -25.06 18.78 -3.98
C TYR A 142 -23.64 18.47 -3.49
N ASP A 143 -22.64 19.25 -3.94
CA ASP A 143 -21.27 19.23 -3.40
C ASP A 143 -21.22 20.10 -2.12
N LYS A 144 -21.22 19.46 -0.94
CA LYS A 144 -20.91 20.17 0.31
C LYS A 144 -19.44 20.61 0.27
N ILE A 145 -19.19 21.87 0.65
CA ILE A 145 -17.86 22.53 0.62
C ILE A 145 -16.78 21.77 1.43
N PHE A 146 -17.17 20.87 2.36
CA PHE A 146 -16.25 20.08 3.18
C PHE A 146 -15.75 18.77 2.55
N ASP A 147 -16.38 18.24 1.50
CA ASP A 147 -16.02 16.93 0.91
C ASP A 147 -15.06 17.04 -0.31
N GLY A 148 -14.58 18.24 -0.64
CA GLY A 148 -13.73 18.44 -1.82
C GLY A 148 -14.48 18.19 -3.15
N PHE A 149 -13.94 18.73 -4.24
CA PHE A 149 -14.56 18.73 -5.57
C PHE A 149 -14.61 17.33 -6.25
N GLU A 150 -15.02 16.26 -5.57
CA GLU A 150 -14.95 14.91 -6.12
C GLU A 150 -16.00 14.64 -7.22
N ARG A 151 -17.26 15.07 -7.04
CA ARG A 151 -18.36 14.74 -7.99
C ARG A 151 -18.22 15.42 -9.33
N LEU A 152 -17.86 16.71 -9.35
CA LEU A 152 -17.65 17.43 -10.61
C LEU A 152 -16.46 16.85 -11.40
N ASN A 153 -15.42 16.40 -10.69
CA ASN A 153 -14.28 15.71 -11.29
C ASN A 153 -14.68 14.36 -11.90
N GLU A 154 -15.53 13.58 -11.24
CA GLU A 154 -16.07 12.32 -11.79
C GLU A 154 -16.97 12.55 -13.01
N TYR A 155 -17.83 13.56 -12.96
CA TYR A 155 -18.65 13.99 -14.09
C TYR A 155 -17.77 14.45 -15.27
N ASP A 156 -16.70 15.20 -15.02
CA ASP A 156 -15.74 15.63 -16.05
C ASP A 156 -14.94 14.45 -16.64
N ARG A 157 -14.65 13.40 -15.84
CA ARG A 157 -14.04 12.16 -16.35
C ARG A 157 -14.96 11.41 -17.30
N LEU A 158 -16.27 11.37 -17.04
CA LEU A 158 -17.26 10.74 -17.94
C LEU A 158 -17.29 11.42 -19.30
N ASN A 159 -17.23 12.75 -19.34
CA ASN A 159 -17.10 13.53 -20.57
C ASN A 159 -15.85 13.12 -21.38
N GLN A 160 -14.70 13.00 -20.73
CA GLN A 160 -13.46 12.57 -21.39
C GLN A 160 -13.59 11.14 -21.96
N PHE A 161 -14.26 10.26 -21.24
CA PHE A 161 -14.45 8.87 -21.63
C PHE A 161 -15.36 8.69 -22.85
N PHE A 162 -16.54 9.33 -22.85
CA PHE A 162 -17.51 9.19 -23.95
C PHE A 162 -17.13 9.96 -25.22
N LYS A 163 -16.26 10.98 -25.13
CA LYS A 163 -15.72 11.69 -26.29
C LYS A 163 -14.88 10.82 -27.24
N ASN A 164 -14.45 9.62 -26.85
CA ASN A 164 -13.71 8.73 -27.74
C ASN A 164 -14.65 8.00 -28.72
N PRO A 165 -14.65 8.33 -30.03
CA PRO A 165 -15.59 7.77 -30.99
C PRO A 165 -15.44 6.25 -31.18
N ALA A 166 -14.21 5.74 -31.01
CA ALA A 166 -13.90 4.32 -31.21
C ALA A 166 -14.48 3.42 -30.10
N LEU A 167 -14.77 3.99 -28.92
CA LEU A 167 -15.26 3.25 -27.76
C LEU A 167 -16.70 3.57 -27.40
N LYS A 168 -17.31 4.58 -28.04
CA LYS A 168 -18.65 5.09 -27.69
C LYS A 168 -19.71 3.98 -27.65
N ARG A 169 -19.82 3.17 -28.72
CA ARG A 169 -20.78 2.06 -28.82
C ARG A 169 -20.58 1.01 -27.72
N THR A 170 -19.35 0.51 -27.59
CA THR A 170 -18.98 -0.51 -26.61
C THR A 170 -19.21 -0.02 -25.18
N SER A 171 -18.86 1.23 -24.90
CA SER A 171 -18.98 1.84 -23.58
C SER A 171 -20.43 2.04 -23.15
N TYR A 172 -21.29 2.47 -24.08
CA TYR A 172 -22.72 2.60 -23.82
C TYR A 172 -23.37 1.21 -23.62
N ASN A 173 -23.08 0.26 -24.52
CA ASN A 173 -23.61 -1.11 -24.40
C ASN A 173 -23.22 -1.76 -23.07
N LEU A 174 -21.95 -1.62 -22.67
CA LEU A 174 -21.43 -2.20 -21.44
C LEU A 174 -22.05 -1.56 -20.19
N PHE A 175 -22.24 -0.23 -20.20
CA PHE A 175 -22.99 0.47 -19.16
C PHE A 175 -24.39 -0.14 -18.98
N PHE A 176 -25.17 -0.22 -20.05
CA PHE A 176 -26.54 -0.74 -19.95
C PHE A 176 -26.59 -2.25 -19.64
N LYS A 177 -25.62 -3.06 -20.09
CA LYS A 177 -25.53 -4.48 -19.69
C LYS A 177 -25.24 -4.64 -18.20
N MET A 178 -24.28 -3.88 -17.67
CA MET A 178 -23.94 -3.89 -16.25
C MET A 178 -25.15 -3.54 -15.37
N LEU A 179 -25.94 -2.55 -15.79
CA LEU A 179 -27.17 -2.18 -15.09
C LEU A 179 -28.20 -3.33 -15.03
N ARG A 180 -28.19 -4.24 -16.02
CA ARG A 180 -29.17 -5.32 -16.16
C ARG A 180 -28.77 -6.62 -15.43
N GLU A 181 -27.48 -6.87 -15.26
CA GLU A 181 -27.00 -8.14 -14.70
C GLU A 181 -27.44 -8.34 -13.24
N ASP A 182 -27.31 -7.30 -12.41
CA ASP A 182 -27.76 -7.37 -11.01
C ASP A 182 -28.15 -6.00 -10.44
N PRO A 183 -29.35 -5.48 -10.77
CA PRO A 183 -29.79 -4.15 -10.35
C PRO A 183 -29.82 -3.96 -8.82
N ARG A 184 -30.00 -5.04 -8.06
CA ARG A 184 -30.20 -4.98 -6.59
C ARG A 184 -28.89 -4.80 -5.83
N HIS A 185 -27.77 -5.21 -6.41
CA HIS A 185 -26.44 -5.07 -5.83
C HIS A 185 -25.71 -3.80 -6.29
N ILE A 186 -26.35 -3.00 -7.14
CA ILE A 186 -25.85 -1.68 -7.51
C ILE A 186 -26.05 -0.72 -6.33
N PRO A 187 -24.98 -0.09 -5.81
CA PRO A 187 -25.11 0.85 -4.72
C PRO A 187 -25.73 2.17 -5.20
N LYS A 188 -26.47 2.81 -4.29
CA LYS A 188 -27.10 4.11 -4.49
C LYS A 188 -26.12 5.29 -4.53
N LYS A 189 -24.84 5.08 -4.16
CA LYS A 189 -23.80 6.13 -4.02
C LYS A 189 -22.90 6.25 -5.26
N ASN A 190 -22.32 7.44 -5.45
CA ASN A 190 -21.47 7.80 -6.60
C ASN A 190 -20.16 7.00 -6.73
N ASP A 191 -19.73 6.29 -5.68
CA ASP A 191 -18.52 5.43 -5.67
C ASP A 191 -18.49 4.42 -6.84
N TYR A 192 -19.64 4.10 -7.44
CA TYR A 192 -19.74 3.22 -8.60
C TYR A 192 -19.34 3.86 -9.94
N ILE A 193 -19.25 5.18 -10.07
CA ILE A 193 -18.62 5.80 -11.26
C ILE A 193 -17.16 5.37 -11.31
N HIS A 194 -16.49 5.36 -10.15
CA HIS A 194 -15.13 4.84 -10.04
C HIS A 194 -15.07 3.34 -10.37
N VAL A 195 -16.04 2.52 -9.93
CA VAL A 195 -16.11 1.08 -10.28
C VAL A 195 -16.37 0.88 -11.78
N PHE A 196 -17.32 1.59 -12.38
CA PHE A 196 -17.60 1.60 -13.82
C PHE A 196 -16.34 1.97 -14.62
N PHE A 197 -15.58 2.98 -14.19
CA PHE A 197 -14.28 3.28 -14.78
C PHE A 197 -13.25 2.18 -14.54
N THR A 198 -13.18 1.62 -13.33
CA THR A 198 -12.18 0.61 -12.98
C THR A 198 -12.43 -0.68 -13.76
N ASP A 199 -13.68 -1.12 -13.89
CA ASP A 199 -14.04 -2.34 -14.59
C ASP A 199 -14.00 -2.18 -16.12
N ASN A 200 -14.22 -0.96 -16.65
CA ASN A 200 -14.15 -0.70 -18.10
C ASN A 200 -12.75 -0.26 -18.59
N LEU A 201 -11.92 0.31 -17.72
CA LEU A 201 -10.50 0.59 -18.01
C LEU A 201 -9.63 -0.66 -17.77
N ASN A 202 -10.05 -1.58 -16.90
CA ASN A 202 -9.39 -2.88 -16.69
C ASN A 202 -9.79 -3.96 -17.72
N ILE A 203 -10.27 -3.59 -18.91
CA ILE A 203 -10.33 -4.52 -20.06
C ILE A 203 -9.12 -4.27 -20.95
N GLU A 204 -7.88 -4.48 -20.48
CA GLU A 204 -6.72 -4.39 -21.38
C GLU A 204 -5.72 -5.58 -21.30
N PRO A 205 -6.12 -6.87 -21.25
CA PRO A 205 -5.25 -7.96 -21.74
C PRO A 205 -4.96 -7.86 -23.26
N GLU A 206 -5.84 -7.18 -24.01
CA GLU A 206 -5.79 -7.13 -25.49
C GLU A 206 -4.79 -6.11 -26.08
N TYR A 207 -4.15 -5.27 -25.25
CA TYR A 207 -3.37 -4.14 -25.76
C TYR A 207 -1.90 -4.47 -25.98
N TYR A 208 -1.37 -5.55 -25.36
CA TYR A 208 0.02 -6.02 -25.54
C TYR A 208 0.17 -6.93 -26.75
N THR A 209 -0.27 -6.43 -27.90
CA THR A 209 0.07 -7.07 -29.18
C THR A 209 1.58 -7.01 -29.39
N ASP A 210 2.12 -8.00 -30.10
CA ASP A 210 3.55 -8.01 -30.46
C ASP A 210 3.92 -6.71 -31.23
N GLU A 211 2.95 -6.10 -31.94
CA GLU A 211 3.11 -4.81 -32.62
C GLU A 211 3.26 -3.63 -31.64
N LEU A 212 2.48 -3.58 -30.55
CA LEU A 212 2.61 -2.50 -29.56
C LEU A 212 3.97 -2.58 -28.84
N LEU A 213 4.40 -3.78 -28.42
CA LEU A 213 5.72 -3.96 -27.81
C LEU A 213 6.86 -3.55 -28.75
N GLU A 214 6.76 -3.94 -30.02
CA GLU A 214 7.69 -3.48 -31.06
C GLU A 214 7.66 -1.96 -31.26
N THR A 215 6.49 -1.33 -31.14
CA THR A 215 6.33 0.13 -31.20
C THR A 215 7.08 0.80 -30.04
N ILE A 216 6.94 0.28 -28.82
CA ILE A 216 7.60 0.79 -27.61
C ILE A 216 9.12 0.63 -27.71
N ARG A 217 9.61 -0.52 -28.21
CA ARG A 217 11.04 -0.73 -28.47
C ARG A 217 11.58 0.27 -29.49
N CYS A 218 10.89 0.44 -30.63
CA CYS A 218 11.29 1.40 -31.65
C CYS A 218 11.32 2.83 -31.12
N LEU A 219 10.28 3.24 -30.38
CA LEU A 219 10.19 4.54 -29.75
C LEU A 219 11.34 4.78 -28.76
N THR A 220 11.68 3.76 -27.97
CA THR A 220 12.82 3.79 -27.06
C THR A 220 14.13 4.02 -27.82
N GLU A 221 14.41 3.26 -28.87
CA GLU A 221 15.63 3.42 -29.67
C GLU A 221 15.72 4.80 -30.33
N ILE A 222 14.60 5.28 -30.89
CA ILE A 222 14.52 6.63 -31.46
C ILE A 222 14.85 7.67 -30.38
N PHE A 223 14.25 7.56 -29.19
CA PHE A 223 14.48 8.53 -28.12
C PHE A 223 15.93 8.51 -27.60
N HIS A 224 16.59 7.35 -27.52
CA HIS A 224 18.01 7.28 -27.13
C HIS A 224 18.95 7.88 -28.17
N LYS A 225 18.59 7.79 -29.46
CA LYS A 225 19.35 8.45 -30.54
C LYS A 225 19.15 9.96 -30.55
N VAL A 226 17.91 10.41 -30.45
CA VAL A 226 17.54 11.84 -30.55
C VAL A 226 17.78 12.59 -29.24
N LYS A 227 17.71 11.87 -28.10
CA LYS A 227 17.90 12.32 -26.71
C LYS A 227 16.93 13.40 -26.21
N THR A 228 16.28 14.12 -27.12
CA THR A 228 15.34 15.21 -26.84
C THR A 228 13.90 14.75 -27.01
N TYR A 229 13.01 15.23 -26.13
CA TYR A 229 11.58 14.89 -26.18
C TYR A 229 10.90 15.64 -27.34
N ARG A 230 10.15 14.93 -28.19
CA ARG A 230 9.53 15.48 -29.40
C ARG A 230 8.01 15.22 -29.44
N GLY A 231 7.33 15.84 -30.41
CA GLY A 231 5.92 15.54 -30.71
C GLY A 231 5.75 14.17 -31.38
N ILE A 232 4.56 13.60 -31.32
CA ILE A 232 4.24 12.29 -31.93
C ILE A 232 4.43 12.34 -33.43
N THR A 233 4.01 13.43 -34.08
CA THR A 233 4.18 13.64 -35.53
C THR A 233 5.66 13.59 -35.92
N GLU A 234 6.53 14.12 -35.07
CA GLU A 234 7.97 14.09 -35.29
C GLU A 234 8.56 12.71 -35.06
N TYR A 235 8.14 11.98 -34.03
CA TYR A 235 8.51 10.57 -33.84
C TYR A 235 8.07 9.69 -35.01
N ASN A 236 6.90 9.93 -35.60
CA ASN A 236 6.44 9.23 -36.80
C ASN A 236 7.36 9.49 -38.00
N ARG A 237 7.81 10.75 -38.19
CA ARG A 237 8.79 11.11 -39.24
C ARG A 237 10.16 10.48 -38.98
N LEU A 238 10.63 10.52 -37.73
CA LEU A 238 11.89 9.91 -37.32
C LEU A 238 11.88 8.39 -37.49
N PHE A 239 10.76 7.74 -37.15
CA PHE A 239 10.56 6.32 -37.40
C PHE A 239 10.66 6.00 -38.90
N GLN A 240 9.96 6.75 -39.76
CA GLN A 240 10.07 6.57 -41.22
C GLN A 240 11.50 6.75 -41.72
N LYS A 241 12.18 7.80 -41.28
CA LYS A 241 13.58 8.09 -41.63
C LYS A 241 14.51 6.96 -41.21
N TYR A 242 14.49 6.59 -39.93
CA TYR A 242 15.38 5.58 -39.37
C TYR A 242 15.08 4.17 -39.85
N LYS A 243 13.83 3.90 -40.23
CA LYS A 243 13.48 2.64 -40.90
C LYS A 243 14.04 2.60 -42.33
N LYS A 244 13.92 3.70 -43.08
CA LYS A 244 14.39 3.79 -44.48
C LYS A 244 15.91 3.76 -44.59
N ASP A 245 16.63 4.39 -43.68
CA ASP A 245 18.10 4.40 -43.65
C ASP A 245 18.72 3.13 -43.00
N GLY A 246 17.88 2.20 -42.54
CA GLY A 246 18.31 0.94 -41.94
C GLY A 246 18.84 1.05 -40.50
N SER A 247 18.86 2.25 -39.92
CA SER A 247 19.35 2.46 -38.55
C SER A 247 18.38 1.93 -37.48
N LEU A 248 17.10 1.70 -37.83
CA LEU A 248 16.09 1.05 -37.00
C LEU A 248 15.58 -0.23 -37.68
N LYS A 249 16.03 -1.40 -37.19
CA LYS A 249 15.59 -2.70 -37.73
C LYS A 249 14.22 -3.05 -37.16
N THR A 250 13.18 -3.08 -38.01
CA THR A 250 11.82 -3.46 -37.60
C THR A 250 10.94 -3.86 -38.78
N ASN A 251 10.04 -4.84 -38.55
CA ASN A 251 9.00 -5.22 -39.50
C ASN A 251 7.74 -4.36 -39.39
N LEU A 252 7.63 -3.53 -38.34
CA LEU A 252 6.44 -2.72 -38.06
C LEU A 252 6.19 -1.72 -39.19
N SER A 253 4.98 -1.70 -39.75
CA SER A 253 4.63 -0.73 -40.80
C SER A 253 4.52 0.69 -40.23
N VAL A 254 4.73 1.70 -41.09
CA VAL A 254 4.56 3.11 -40.70
C VAL A 254 3.14 3.38 -40.20
N ARG A 255 2.13 2.76 -40.84
CA ARG A 255 0.73 2.84 -40.45
C ARG A 255 0.50 2.24 -39.06
N ASN A 256 1.07 1.07 -38.78
CA ASN A 256 0.90 0.39 -37.49
C ASN A 256 1.65 1.14 -36.39
N PHE A 257 2.86 1.66 -36.66
CA PHE A 257 3.59 2.51 -35.72
C PHE A 257 2.76 3.76 -35.36
N ALA A 258 2.22 4.48 -36.36
CA ALA A 258 1.39 5.66 -36.11
C ALA A 258 0.12 5.33 -35.32
N ARG A 259 -0.59 4.24 -35.66
CA ARG A 259 -1.76 3.76 -34.92
C ARG A 259 -1.40 3.44 -33.46
N ASN A 260 -0.31 2.70 -33.27
CA ASN A 260 0.12 2.28 -31.94
C ASN A 260 0.65 3.46 -31.12
N MET A 261 1.24 4.48 -31.73
CA MET A 261 1.61 5.73 -31.05
C MET A 261 0.39 6.48 -30.49
N GLU A 262 -0.76 6.45 -31.18
CA GLU A 262 -2.01 6.99 -30.62
C GLU A 262 -2.53 6.14 -29.44
N ILE A 263 -2.35 4.81 -29.48
CA ILE A 263 -2.63 3.94 -28.32
C ILE A 263 -1.69 4.29 -27.16
N VAL A 264 -0.38 4.40 -27.41
CA VAL A 264 0.62 4.82 -26.41
C VAL A 264 0.20 6.15 -25.76
N LYS A 265 -0.22 7.12 -26.56
CA LYS A 265 -0.66 8.44 -26.10
C LYS A 265 -1.94 8.41 -25.26
N THR A 266 -2.95 7.66 -25.70
CA THR A 266 -4.31 7.72 -25.13
C THR A 266 -4.55 6.70 -24.02
N LYS A 267 -3.82 5.58 -24.04
CA LYS A 267 -4.04 4.41 -23.18
C LYS A 267 -2.86 4.09 -22.28
N THR A 268 -1.69 4.65 -22.53
CA THR A 268 -0.51 4.41 -21.70
C THR A 268 0.01 5.70 -21.09
N SER A 269 0.87 5.55 -20.12
CA SER A 269 1.60 6.63 -19.45
C SER A 269 3.06 6.75 -19.92
N ILE A 270 3.42 6.05 -21.00
CA ILE A 270 4.76 6.13 -21.60
C ILE A 270 4.98 7.58 -22.02
N ALA A 271 6.09 8.15 -21.58
CA ALA A 271 6.46 9.52 -21.89
C ALA A 271 7.99 9.66 -21.86
N PRO A 272 8.59 10.54 -22.68
CA PRO A 272 10.02 10.83 -22.61
C PRO A 272 10.39 11.27 -21.21
N ASP A 273 11.40 10.63 -20.64
CA ASP A 273 11.85 10.86 -19.26
C ASP A 273 13.38 10.82 -19.19
N TYR A 274 13.98 11.32 -18.11
CA TYR A 274 15.42 11.35 -17.92
C TYR A 274 15.86 10.91 -16.51
N MET A 275 17.04 10.31 -16.42
CA MET A 275 17.78 10.15 -15.16
C MET A 275 18.64 11.38 -14.91
N ILE A 276 18.71 11.85 -13.67
CA ILE A 276 19.48 13.05 -13.32
C ILE A 276 20.78 12.66 -12.63
N ASN A 277 21.87 13.29 -13.02
CA ASN A 277 23.17 13.24 -12.39
C ASN A 277 23.25 14.38 -11.37
N TRP A 278 23.23 14.04 -10.08
CA TRP A 278 23.19 15.02 -8.99
C TRP A 278 24.56 15.61 -8.67
N THR A 279 25.65 14.91 -9.04
CA THR A 279 27.02 15.32 -8.73
C THR A 279 27.40 16.69 -9.30
N PRO A 280 27.11 17.02 -10.58
CA PRO A 280 27.38 18.36 -11.14
C PRO A 280 26.65 19.50 -10.44
N LEU A 281 25.56 19.18 -9.73
CA LEU A 281 24.76 20.14 -8.98
C LEU A 281 25.29 20.32 -7.55
N LYS A 282 26.39 19.67 -7.14
CA LYS A 282 26.89 19.64 -5.75
C LYS A 282 25.91 18.97 -4.78
N CYS A 283 25.22 17.96 -5.25
CA CYS A 283 24.39 17.07 -4.44
C CYS A 283 24.95 15.64 -4.50
N SER A 284 24.88 14.94 -3.39
CA SER A 284 25.26 13.54 -3.27
C SER A 284 24.02 12.66 -3.11
N LEU A 285 24.08 11.46 -3.71
CA LEU A 285 23.08 10.43 -3.57
C LEU A 285 23.62 9.33 -2.67
N PHE A 286 22.99 9.14 -1.51
CA PHE A 286 23.32 8.06 -0.58
C PHE A 286 22.16 7.07 -0.50
N LYS A 287 22.47 5.78 -0.40
CA LYS A 287 21.53 4.76 0.08
C LYS A 287 21.82 4.53 1.56
N VAL A 288 20.77 4.50 2.38
CA VAL A 288 20.87 4.35 3.82
C VAL A 288 19.98 3.22 4.29
N PHE A 289 20.57 2.34 5.10
CA PHE A 289 19.86 1.31 5.84
C PHE A 289 19.91 1.66 7.32
N ILE A 290 18.78 1.59 8.01
CA ILE A 290 18.69 1.83 9.46
C ILE A 290 17.90 0.70 10.10
N ARG A 291 18.42 0.17 11.22
CA ARG A 291 17.70 -0.72 12.13
C ARG A 291 17.33 0.07 13.39
N PHE A 292 16.04 0.28 13.62
CA PHE A 292 15.54 1.01 14.78
C PHE A 292 15.51 0.12 16.02
N ASN A 293 15.65 0.74 17.19
CA ASN A 293 15.50 0.05 18.47
C ASN A 293 14.07 -0.56 18.58
N PRO A 294 13.92 -1.86 18.90
CA PRO A 294 12.63 -2.56 18.93
C PRO A 294 11.68 -2.09 20.03
N LEU A 295 12.14 -1.27 20.98
CA LEU A 295 11.31 -0.62 22.00
C LEU A 295 10.59 0.63 21.48
N LEU A 296 10.91 1.07 20.27
CA LEU A 296 10.32 2.27 19.69
C LEU A 296 8.93 2.02 19.14
N ASN A 297 8.04 2.99 19.38
CA ASN A 297 6.75 3.02 18.71
C ASN A 297 6.97 3.21 17.19
N ARG A 298 6.44 2.27 16.42
CA ARG A 298 6.53 2.21 14.96
C ARG A 298 5.86 3.39 14.28
N SER A 299 4.72 3.88 14.77
CA SER A 299 4.03 5.03 14.17
C SER A 299 4.93 6.27 14.17
N LYS A 300 5.59 6.53 15.30
CA LYS A 300 6.54 7.63 15.48
C LYS A 300 7.77 7.49 14.59
N ILE A 301 8.23 6.27 14.32
CA ILE A 301 9.30 6.01 13.34
C ILE A 301 8.84 6.43 11.94
N LEU A 302 7.65 6.01 11.51
CA LEU A 302 7.10 6.38 10.22
C LEU A 302 6.94 7.89 10.09
N GLU A 303 6.41 8.53 11.14
CA GLU A 303 6.23 9.98 11.20
C GLU A 303 7.56 10.75 11.12
N LEU A 304 8.60 10.28 11.84
CA LEU A 304 9.95 10.84 11.74
C LEU A 304 10.45 10.77 10.30
N ILE A 305 10.37 9.60 9.65
CA ILE A 305 10.90 9.39 8.30
C ILE A 305 10.22 10.30 7.28
N ILE A 306 8.91 10.52 7.41
CA ILE A 306 8.15 11.45 6.57
C ILE A 306 8.64 12.91 6.74
N LYS A 307 9.08 13.27 7.95
CA LYS A 307 9.53 14.62 8.30
C LYS A 307 11.03 14.86 8.06
N LEU A 308 11.82 13.81 7.82
CA LEU A 308 13.26 13.95 7.55
C LEU A 308 13.51 14.62 6.18
N PRO A 309 14.35 15.67 6.10
CA PRO A 309 14.66 16.32 4.85
C PRO A 309 15.51 15.41 3.96
N PHE A 310 15.45 15.62 2.65
CA PHE A 310 16.28 14.96 1.64
C PHE A 310 16.02 13.47 1.40
N ILE A 311 15.09 12.84 2.13
CA ILE A 311 14.71 11.44 1.93
C ILE A 311 13.88 11.28 0.65
N VAL A 312 14.16 10.20 -0.08
CA VAL A 312 13.33 9.70 -1.18
C VAL A 312 13.16 8.18 -1.10
N TRP A 313 11.97 7.71 -1.46
CA TRP A 313 11.59 6.29 -1.57
C TRP A 313 11.91 5.39 -0.36
N PRO A 314 11.41 5.69 0.85
CA PRO A 314 11.55 4.80 1.99
C PRO A 314 10.75 3.53 1.83
N ARG A 315 11.36 2.45 2.30
CA ARG A 315 10.80 1.11 2.36
C ARG A 315 11.15 0.49 3.70
N PHE A 316 10.32 -0.45 4.11
CA PHE A 316 10.29 -0.96 5.47
C PHE A 316 10.37 -2.48 5.46
N TYR A 317 11.06 -3.03 6.44
CA TYR A 317 11.10 -4.46 6.72
C TYR A 317 10.62 -4.68 8.16
N TYR A 318 9.55 -5.47 8.31
CA TYR A 318 8.74 -5.49 9.53
C TYR A 318 8.90 -6.76 10.38
N ASN A 319 9.67 -7.75 9.93
CA ASN A 319 9.75 -9.11 10.49
C ASN A 319 10.36 -9.17 11.90
N GLY A 320 9.64 -8.71 12.91
CA GLY A 320 10.04 -8.73 14.30
C GLY A 320 9.25 -7.74 15.13
N PHE A 321 9.78 -7.35 16.30
CA PHE A 321 9.26 -6.22 17.10
C PHE A 321 9.77 -4.86 16.59
N GLY A 322 10.98 -4.81 16.05
CA GLY A 322 11.56 -3.59 15.45
C GLY A 322 11.14 -3.35 14.00
N ILE A 323 11.61 -2.22 13.47
CA ILE A 323 11.52 -1.85 12.06
C ILE A 323 12.93 -1.64 11.52
N GLU A 324 13.18 -2.15 10.31
CA GLU A 324 14.31 -1.73 9.50
C GLU A 324 13.83 -0.93 8.29
N THR A 325 14.66 0.00 7.84
CA THR A 325 14.32 0.91 6.73
C THR A 325 15.44 1.00 5.72
N ASN A 326 15.05 1.12 4.46
CA ASN A 326 15.93 1.37 3.31
C ASN A 326 15.38 2.57 2.53
N TYR A 327 16.18 3.61 2.37
CA TYR A 327 15.83 4.80 1.59
C TYR A 327 17.07 5.46 0.96
N PHE A 328 16.84 6.45 0.11
CA PHE A 328 17.91 7.27 -0.46
C PHE A 328 17.86 8.69 0.10
N PHE A 329 19.03 9.30 0.30
CA PHE A 329 19.18 10.74 0.48
C PHE A 329 19.65 11.39 -0.82
N ILE A 330 18.92 12.39 -1.30
CA ILE A 330 19.42 13.36 -2.29
C ILE A 330 19.75 14.64 -1.54
N ILE A 331 21.01 14.78 -1.11
CA ILE A 331 21.42 15.80 -0.15
C ILE A 331 22.46 16.76 -0.75
N PRO A 332 22.35 18.09 -0.55
CA PRO A 332 23.41 19.02 -0.91
C PRO A 332 24.71 18.72 -0.14
N ASP A 333 25.85 18.81 -0.81
CA ASP A 333 27.15 18.40 -0.25
C ASP A 333 27.51 19.13 1.06
N ILE A 334 27.01 20.35 1.23
CA ILE A 334 27.17 21.18 2.43
C ILE A 334 26.52 20.61 3.71
N TYR A 335 25.61 19.63 3.60
CA TYR A 335 24.89 19.03 4.74
C TYR A 335 25.36 17.59 5.05
N ILE A 336 26.34 17.05 4.32
CA ILE A 336 26.79 15.67 4.48
C ILE A 336 27.34 15.43 5.89
N SER A 337 28.20 16.32 6.41
CA SER A 337 28.75 16.16 7.77
C SER A 337 27.67 16.16 8.85
N ASP A 338 26.65 17.00 8.68
CA ASP A 338 25.54 17.16 9.62
C ASP A 338 24.63 15.93 9.60
N LEU A 339 24.42 15.31 8.43
CA LEU A 339 23.72 14.03 8.31
C LEU A 339 24.46 12.89 9.03
N PHE A 340 25.78 12.76 8.81
CA PHE A 340 26.59 11.75 9.52
C PHE A 340 26.53 11.96 11.03
N SER A 341 26.75 13.20 11.48
CA SER A 341 26.69 13.55 12.90
C SER A 341 25.30 13.27 13.49
N PHE A 342 24.22 13.55 12.73
CA PHE A 342 22.85 13.24 13.14
C PHE A 342 22.67 11.73 13.34
N LEU A 343 23.04 10.91 12.37
CA LEU A 343 22.89 9.45 12.46
C LEU A 343 23.74 8.83 13.58
N GLU A 344 25.00 9.26 13.71
CA GLU A 344 25.91 8.82 14.77
C GLU A 344 25.35 9.16 16.17
N ASN A 345 24.75 10.34 16.33
CA ASN A 345 24.14 10.75 17.60
C ASN A 345 22.85 9.98 17.95
N LEU A 346 22.17 9.38 16.97
CA LEU A 346 21.02 8.50 17.20
C LEU A 346 21.44 7.07 17.59
N GLN A 347 22.66 6.67 17.20
CA GLN A 347 23.14 5.31 17.33
C GLN A 347 23.28 4.86 18.78
N GLY A 348 22.89 3.62 19.03
CA GLY A 348 22.88 2.98 20.34
C GLY A 348 21.58 3.20 21.10
N TYR A 349 20.88 4.33 20.92
CA TYR A 349 19.66 4.62 21.68
C TYR A 349 18.40 4.44 20.83
N LEU A 350 18.30 5.17 19.73
CA LEU A 350 17.14 5.18 18.85
C LEU A 350 17.32 4.23 17.67
N ILE A 351 18.56 4.08 17.20
CA ILE A 351 18.91 3.13 16.15
C ILE A 351 19.98 2.18 16.68
N GLU A 352 19.83 0.90 16.42
CA GLU A 352 20.82 -0.11 16.81
C GLU A 352 22.09 0.02 15.95
N GLY A 353 21.90 0.39 14.68
CA GLY A 353 22.96 0.64 13.71
C GLY A 353 22.40 1.15 12.39
N PHE A 354 23.29 1.68 11.56
CA PHE A 354 23.00 2.12 10.21
C PHE A 354 24.16 1.80 9.27
N SER A 355 23.87 1.62 7.99
CA SER A 355 24.88 1.64 6.93
C SER A 355 24.51 2.71 5.90
N ILE A 356 25.52 3.40 5.40
CA ILE A 356 25.36 4.49 4.45
C ILE A 356 26.35 4.31 3.31
N HIS A 357 25.82 4.25 2.10
CA HIS A 357 26.54 3.90 0.90
C HIS A 357 26.39 5.02 -0.11
N LYS A 358 27.52 5.57 -0.57
CA LYS A 358 27.49 6.56 -1.65
C LYS A 358 27.39 5.85 -2.99
N LEU A 359 26.42 6.25 -3.80
CA LEU A 359 26.27 5.76 -5.17
C LEU A 359 27.26 6.49 -6.08
N ASN A 360 28.14 5.74 -6.74
CA ASN A 360 29.18 6.28 -7.61
C ASN A 360 29.25 5.51 -8.96
N ASP A 361 30.07 6.02 -9.87
CA ASP A 361 30.52 5.39 -11.12
C ASP A 361 29.44 5.19 -12.18
N LYS A 362 28.64 4.13 -12.06
CA LYS A 362 27.67 3.72 -13.07
C LYS A 362 26.39 3.21 -12.43
N ASP A 363 25.29 3.36 -13.15
CA ASP A 363 23.99 2.80 -12.80
C ASP A 363 23.41 2.16 -14.04
N LYS A 364 23.13 0.86 -13.98
CA LYS A 364 22.61 0.10 -15.11
C LYS A 364 21.20 -0.38 -14.80
N VAL A 365 20.25 0.04 -15.60
CA VAL A 365 18.86 -0.38 -15.50
C VAL A 365 18.53 -1.28 -16.68
N TYR A 366 17.92 -2.43 -16.39
CA TYR A 366 17.51 -3.44 -17.34
C TYR A 366 15.99 -3.62 -17.27
N VAL A 367 15.36 -3.74 -18.43
CA VAL A 367 13.92 -4.00 -18.57
C VAL A 367 13.74 -5.10 -19.61
N ASN A 368 13.01 -6.15 -19.27
CA ASN A 368 12.75 -7.26 -20.18
C ASN A 368 11.29 -7.24 -20.64
N TYR A 369 11.03 -6.68 -21.83
CA TYR A 369 9.68 -6.57 -22.35
C TYR A 369 9.04 -7.93 -22.73
N ASN A 370 9.80 -9.04 -22.74
CA ASN A 370 9.21 -10.37 -22.92
C ASN A 370 8.22 -10.71 -21.79
N PHE A 371 8.37 -10.11 -20.60
CA PHE A 371 7.41 -10.25 -19.50
C PHE A 371 5.99 -9.83 -19.90
N TYR A 372 5.85 -8.73 -20.65
CA TYR A 372 4.54 -8.26 -21.13
C TYR A 372 3.90 -9.22 -22.15
N ARG A 373 4.70 -10.03 -22.87
CA ARG A 373 4.19 -11.05 -23.79
C ARG A 373 3.73 -12.31 -23.06
N HIS A 374 4.47 -12.73 -22.04
CA HIS A 374 4.28 -14.03 -21.38
C HIS A 374 3.37 -13.96 -20.15
N ILE A 375 3.43 -12.89 -19.35
CA ILE A 375 2.63 -12.77 -18.13
C ILE A 375 1.17 -12.44 -18.44
N PHE A 376 0.89 -11.58 -19.41
CA PHE A 376 -0.49 -11.24 -19.77
C PHE A 376 -1.21 -12.39 -20.48
N ARG A 377 -0.48 -13.27 -21.20
CA ARG A 377 -1.08 -14.41 -21.91
C ARG A 377 -1.11 -15.71 -21.11
N LYS A 378 -0.11 -15.93 -20.24
CA LYS A 378 0.09 -17.23 -19.55
C LYS A 378 0.45 -17.09 -18.08
N SER A 379 0.66 -15.87 -17.58
CA SER A 379 1.14 -15.55 -16.24
C SER A 379 2.50 -16.17 -15.89
N THR A 380 3.33 -16.59 -16.86
CA THR A 380 4.60 -17.28 -16.61
C THR A 380 5.81 -16.34 -16.68
N ILE A 381 6.85 -16.61 -15.88
CA ILE A 381 8.18 -16.04 -16.08
C ILE A 381 8.69 -16.51 -17.46
N PRO A 382 9.14 -15.60 -18.34
CA PRO A 382 9.63 -15.96 -19.66
C PRO A 382 10.87 -16.85 -19.55
N ASN A 383 10.95 -17.88 -20.39
CA ASN A 383 12.12 -18.74 -20.51
C ASN A 383 13.00 -18.24 -21.67
N PRO A 384 14.23 -17.75 -21.41
CA PRO A 384 15.16 -17.29 -22.44
C PRO A 384 15.46 -18.34 -23.52
N ASN A 385 15.38 -19.63 -23.19
CA ASN A 385 15.64 -20.73 -24.11
C ASN A 385 14.43 -21.10 -24.99
N SER A 386 13.28 -20.44 -24.82
CA SER A 386 12.08 -20.71 -25.62
C SER A 386 12.19 -20.07 -27.00
N SER A 387 11.70 -20.76 -28.03
CA SER A 387 11.54 -20.18 -29.39
C SER A 387 10.61 -18.96 -29.44
N HIS A 388 9.77 -18.76 -28.41
CA HIS A 388 8.91 -17.59 -28.27
C HIS A 388 9.59 -16.42 -27.54
N TYR A 389 10.77 -16.62 -26.96
CA TYR A 389 11.54 -15.55 -26.36
C TYR A 389 12.24 -14.73 -27.45
N ASN A 390 12.26 -13.41 -27.32
CA ASN A 390 12.97 -12.57 -28.27
C ASN A 390 13.89 -11.58 -27.55
N HIS A 391 15.19 -11.78 -27.68
CA HIS A 391 16.23 -10.95 -27.07
C HIS A 391 16.14 -9.47 -27.46
N LYS A 392 15.52 -9.12 -28.60
CA LYS A 392 15.35 -7.71 -29.00
C LYS A 392 14.46 -6.90 -28.03
N TYR A 393 13.70 -7.60 -27.18
CA TYR A 393 12.82 -6.99 -26.18
C TYR A 393 13.51 -6.84 -24.81
N GLU A 394 14.76 -7.29 -24.67
CA GLU A 394 15.61 -6.94 -23.54
C GLU A 394 16.27 -5.59 -23.80
N MET A 395 15.98 -4.61 -22.95
CA MET A 395 16.52 -3.26 -23.06
C MET A 395 17.36 -2.93 -21.84
N SER A 396 18.45 -2.18 -22.04
CA SER A 396 19.26 -1.68 -20.94
C SER A 396 19.68 -0.23 -21.17
N ILE A 397 19.83 0.50 -20.08
CA ILE A 397 20.39 1.85 -20.05
C ILE A 397 21.50 1.85 -19.02
N CYS A 398 22.64 2.41 -19.40
CA CYS A 398 23.73 2.72 -18.50
C CYS A 398 23.81 4.24 -18.34
N ARG A 399 23.76 4.71 -17.10
CA ARG A 399 24.13 6.08 -16.73
C ARG A 399 25.52 6.05 -16.12
N GLU A 400 26.37 6.98 -16.52
CA GLU A 400 27.65 7.23 -15.87
C GLU A 400 27.52 8.48 -15.00
N PHE A 401 28.04 8.43 -13.77
CA PHE A 401 28.03 9.58 -12.86
C PHE A 401 29.16 10.53 -13.21
N ALA A 402 28.89 11.83 -13.12
CA ALA A 402 29.87 12.85 -13.39
C ALA A 402 30.84 12.95 -12.23
N ASP A 403 32.08 13.30 -12.54
CA ASP A 403 33.02 13.70 -11.52
C ASP A 403 32.66 15.10 -10.97
N ARG A 404 33.36 15.51 -9.92
CA ARG A 404 33.16 16.81 -9.28
C ARG A 404 33.84 17.97 -10.01
N THR A 405 34.60 17.72 -11.06
CA THR A 405 35.28 18.78 -11.83
C THR A 405 34.30 19.52 -12.74
N ILE A 406 33.18 18.90 -13.09
CA ILE A 406 32.06 19.55 -13.78
C ILE A 406 31.36 20.55 -12.85
N ASN A 407 31.82 21.81 -12.87
CA ASN A 407 31.27 22.89 -12.04
C ASN A 407 30.06 23.55 -12.72
N TYR A 408 28.93 22.84 -12.76
CA TYR A 408 27.69 23.43 -13.24
C TYR A 408 27.05 24.34 -12.19
N LYS A 409 26.60 25.53 -12.60
CA LYS A 409 25.92 26.50 -11.73
C LYS A 409 24.43 26.54 -12.09
N PRO A 410 23.59 25.71 -11.44
CA PRO A 410 22.17 25.64 -11.81
C PRO A 410 21.46 26.96 -11.50
N THR A 411 20.63 27.42 -12.42
CA THR A 411 19.66 28.48 -12.14
C THR A 411 18.40 27.91 -11.47
N LEU A 412 17.51 28.79 -10.98
CA LEU A 412 16.23 28.36 -10.41
C LEU A 412 15.36 27.62 -11.45
N VAL A 413 15.37 28.07 -12.71
CA VAL A 413 14.66 27.40 -13.81
C VAL A 413 15.22 26.01 -14.03
N ASP A 414 16.55 25.85 -13.94
CA ASP A 414 17.22 24.56 -14.12
C ASP A 414 16.81 23.57 -13.02
N LEU A 415 16.76 24.00 -11.77
CA LEU A 415 16.29 23.15 -10.66
C LEU A 415 14.82 22.77 -10.79
N ILE A 416 13.94 23.70 -11.17
CA ILE A 416 12.51 23.40 -11.38
C ILE A 416 12.34 22.42 -12.54
N LEU A 417 13.09 22.60 -13.63
CA LEU A 417 13.09 21.68 -14.76
C LEU A 417 13.56 20.28 -14.36
N LEU A 418 14.64 20.18 -13.59
CA LEU A 418 15.16 18.92 -13.07
C LEU A 418 14.17 18.23 -12.10
N GLU A 419 13.54 18.96 -11.18
CA GLU A 419 12.48 18.41 -10.32
C GLU A 419 11.27 17.90 -11.12
N ARG A 420 10.92 18.56 -12.22
CA ARG A 420 9.85 18.13 -13.13
C ARG A 420 10.24 16.89 -13.94
N ILE A 421 11.52 16.75 -14.28
CA ILE A 421 12.07 15.54 -14.91
C ILE A 421 11.92 14.33 -13.97
N GLN A 422 12.08 14.47 -12.66
CA GLN A 422 11.94 13.33 -11.73
C GLN A 422 10.52 12.76 -11.61
N ASN A 423 9.48 13.45 -12.12
CA ASN A 423 8.08 13.10 -11.90
C ASN A 423 7.44 12.51 -13.17
N PRO A 424 7.31 11.17 -13.30
CA PRO A 424 6.80 10.59 -14.54
C PRO A 424 5.30 10.88 -14.77
N SER A 425 4.93 10.99 -16.05
CA SER A 425 3.62 10.98 -16.75
C SER A 425 2.39 11.79 -16.28
N LYS A 426 2.23 12.21 -15.01
CA LYS A 426 1.08 13.07 -14.62
C LYS A 426 1.47 14.55 -14.60
N THR A 427 2.70 14.88 -14.24
CA THR A 427 3.19 16.25 -14.02
C THR A 427 4.54 16.60 -14.67
N GLY A 428 5.20 15.64 -15.33
CA GLY A 428 6.52 15.80 -15.98
C GLY A 428 6.47 15.93 -17.51
N LEU A 429 7.61 15.69 -18.17
CA LEU A 429 7.75 15.78 -19.63
C LEU A 429 6.88 14.72 -20.34
N GLY A 430 6.24 15.07 -21.46
CA GLY A 430 5.33 14.18 -22.18
C GLY A 430 5.16 14.54 -23.65
N PHE A 431 4.74 13.56 -24.46
CA PHE A 431 4.45 13.75 -25.88
C PHE A 431 3.35 14.82 -26.03
N GLU A 432 3.59 15.87 -26.82
CA GLU A 432 2.67 17.00 -27.05
C GLU A 432 2.36 17.90 -25.83
N ARG A 433 2.94 17.63 -24.65
CA ARG A 433 2.67 18.41 -23.42
C ARG A 433 3.54 19.64 -23.26
N ARG A 434 4.31 20.02 -24.28
CA ARG A 434 5.26 21.17 -24.27
C ARG A 434 4.63 22.43 -23.68
N ASN A 435 3.45 22.80 -24.16
CA ASN A 435 2.75 23.99 -23.68
C ASN A 435 2.23 23.86 -22.25
N GLU A 436 1.79 22.68 -21.83
CA GLU A 436 1.36 22.43 -20.44
C GLU A 436 2.55 22.48 -19.48
N ILE A 437 3.68 21.87 -19.87
CA ILE A 437 4.95 21.89 -19.12
C ILE A 437 5.43 23.33 -19.00
N LEU A 438 5.42 24.10 -20.09
CA LEU A 438 5.79 25.51 -20.07
C LEU A 438 4.89 26.31 -19.12
N LYS A 439 3.57 26.10 -19.17
CA LYS A 439 2.62 26.73 -18.23
C LYS A 439 2.92 26.33 -16.79
N ALA A 440 3.21 25.05 -16.54
CA ALA A 440 3.54 24.54 -15.21
C ALA A 440 4.87 25.10 -14.68
N ILE A 441 5.92 25.16 -15.49
CA ILE A 441 7.22 25.75 -15.11
C ILE A 441 7.07 27.26 -14.88
N LYS A 442 6.31 27.96 -15.73
CA LYS A 442 5.98 29.38 -15.51
C LYS A 442 5.27 29.59 -14.19
N LYS A 443 4.28 28.73 -13.89
CA LYS A 443 3.57 28.74 -12.62
C LYS A 443 4.53 28.47 -11.46
N ASP A 444 5.32 27.40 -11.50
CA ASP A 444 6.28 27.06 -10.45
C ASP A 444 7.34 28.16 -10.22
N MET A 445 7.79 28.82 -11.28
CA MET A 445 8.70 29.95 -11.20
C MET A 445 8.05 31.17 -10.55
N MET A 446 6.83 31.51 -10.99
CA MET A 446 6.05 32.59 -10.39
C MET A 446 5.74 32.29 -8.93
N ASP A 447 5.35 31.06 -8.61
CA ASP A 447 5.08 30.60 -7.27
C ASP A 447 6.36 30.65 -6.44
N ALA A 448 7.51 30.16 -6.92
CA ALA A 448 8.77 30.20 -6.18
C ALA A 448 9.24 31.63 -5.83
N VAL A 449 9.02 32.61 -6.71
CA VAL A 449 9.40 34.02 -6.47
C VAL A 449 8.32 34.77 -5.66
N SER A 450 7.06 34.66 -6.07
CA SER A 450 5.93 35.38 -5.46
C SER A 450 5.60 34.82 -4.08
N SER A 451 5.69 33.49 -3.88
CA SER A 451 5.51 32.89 -2.55
C SER A 451 6.59 33.37 -1.60
N GLN A 452 7.85 33.50 -2.00
CA GLN A 452 8.90 34.00 -1.09
C GLN A 452 8.65 35.45 -0.68
N ARG A 453 8.20 36.33 -1.59
CA ARG A 453 7.77 37.69 -1.22
C ARG A 453 6.54 37.66 -0.32
N GLY A 454 5.55 36.84 -0.65
CA GLY A 454 4.33 36.66 0.14
C GLY A 454 4.64 36.19 1.55
N ILE A 455 5.51 35.20 1.71
CA ILE A 455 5.96 34.66 3.00
C ILE A 455 6.77 35.72 3.77
N LEU A 456 7.61 36.52 3.10
CA LEU A 456 8.32 37.62 3.76
C LEU A 456 7.38 38.73 4.24
N GLN A 457 6.38 39.06 3.42
CA GLN A 457 5.35 40.03 3.80
C GLN A 457 4.52 39.48 4.96
N GLN A 458 4.10 38.21 4.91
CA GLN A 458 3.43 37.53 6.02
C GLN A 458 4.27 37.55 7.29
N LEU A 459 5.56 37.21 7.21
CA LEU A 459 6.45 37.28 8.37
C LEU A 459 6.51 38.71 8.93
N ARG A 460 6.60 39.72 8.05
CA ARG A 460 6.59 41.12 8.45
C ARG A 460 5.29 41.52 9.13
N ASP A 461 4.15 41.18 8.55
CA ASP A 461 2.82 41.50 9.10
C ASP A 461 2.61 40.80 10.46
N VAL A 462 3.03 39.54 10.57
CA VAL A 462 2.99 38.76 11.82
C VAL A 462 3.89 39.39 12.88
N LEU A 463 5.12 39.79 12.54
CA LEU A 463 6.05 40.43 13.47
C LEU A 463 5.61 41.85 13.84
N ASP A 464 5.09 42.65 12.91
CA ASP A 464 4.53 43.98 13.18
C ASP A 464 3.33 43.88 14.15
N PHE A 465 2.52 42.81 14.04
CA PHE A 465 1.49 42.49 15.02
C PHE A 465 2.08 42.19 16.42
N PHE A 466 3.14 41.37 16.52
CA PHE A 466 3.80 41.15 17.80
C PHE A 466 4.46 42.42 18.37
N HIS A 467 5.05 43.28 17.54
CA HIS A 467 5.64 44.54 17.99
C HIS A 467 4.60 45.55 18.48
N SER A 468 3.38 45.54 17.92
CA SER A 468 2.28 46.41 18.33
C SER A 468 1.51 45.87 19.54
N SER A 469 1.59 44.56 19.83
CA SER A 469 0.92 43.94 20.97
C SER A 469 1.91 43.37 21.99
N LYS A 470 2.24 44.17 23.02
CA LYS A 470 3.16 43.78 24.10
C LYS A 470 2.78 42.44 24.76
N ASN A 471 1.50 42.26 25.09
CA ASN A 471 1.00 41.02 25.69
C ASN A 471 1.27 39.80 24.80
N MET A 472 1.02 39.94 23.49
CA MET A 472 1.18 38.84 22.54
C MET A 472 2.65 38.49 22.31
N LYS A 473 3.51 39.51 22.28
CA LYS A 473 4.97 39.34 22.24
C LYS A 473 5.49 38.63 23.49
N ASP A 474 5.11 39.08 24.68
CA ASP A 474 5.56 38.46 25.93
C ASP A 474 5.08 36.99 26.02
N SER A 475 3.84 36.73 25.58
CA SER A 475 3.25 35.38 25.53
C SER A 475 4.01 34.44 24.59
N VAL A 476 4.31 34.86 23.35
CA VAL A 476 5.05 34.00 22.40
C VAL A 476 6.50 33.78 22.87
N LEU A 477 7.14 34.77 23.48
CA LEU A 477 8.49 34.64 24.03
C LEU A 477 8.52 33.65 25.21
N GLN A 478 7.53 33.70 26.09
CA GLN A 478 7.40 32.73 27.18
C GLN A 478 7.14 31.32 26.65
N PHE A 479 6.27 31.19 25.64
CA PHE A 479 6.00 29.91 24.98
C PHE A 479 7.26 29.32 24.31
N MET A 480 8.04 30.14 23.61
CA MET A 480 9.33 29.75 23.03
C MET A 480 10.31 29.28 24.10
N LYS A 481 10.44 30.03 25.21
CA LYS A 481 11.33 29.69 26.31
C LYS A 481 10.97 28.35 26.96
N LYS A 482 9.68 28.07 27.12
CA LYS A 482 9.20 26.80 27.70
C LYS A 482 9.56 25.59 26.82
N ASN A 483 9.63 25.77 25.49
CA ASN A 483 9.80 24.68 24.52
C ASN A 483 11.17 24.67 23.82
N GLU A 484 12.11 25.53 24.22
CA GLU A 484 13.41 25.72 23.54
C GLU A 484 14.22 24.42 23.43
N ASN A 485 14.16 23.57 24.47
CA ASN A 485 14.89 22.30 24.55
C ASN A 485 14.42 21.26 23.52
N TYR A 486 13.15 21.32 23.10
CA TYR A 486 12.59 20.41 22.09
C TYR A 486 12.89 20.86 20.65
N GLY A 487 13.34 22.11 20.49
CA GLY A 487 13.76 22.67 19.22
C GLY A 487 12.63 23.15 18.32
N PHE A 488 13.01 23.77 17.20
CA PHE A 488 12.11 24.46 16.28
C PHE A 488 11.01 23.55 15.70
N PHE A 489 11.38 22.35 15.23
CA PHE A 489 10.42 21.46 14.58
C PHE A 489 9.35 20.95 15.54
N TYR A 490 9.71 20.66 16.80
CA TYR A 490 8.72 20.32 17.83
C TYR A 490 7.70 21.43 18.01
N ILE A 491 8.17 22.68 18.20
CA ILE A 491 7.27 23.83 18.39
C ILE A 491 6.32 23.98 17.19
N LYS A 492 6.86 23.90 15.97
CA LYS A 492 6.07 24.02 14.74
C LYS A 492 4.98 22.94 14.65
N TYR A 493 5.34 21.67 14.88
CA TYR A 493 4.38 20.57 14.77
C TYR A 493 3.36 20.61 15.91
N PHE A 494 3.81 20.84 17.15
CA PHE A 494 2.92 21.04 18.30
C PHE A 494 1.85 22.11 18.08
N LEU A 495 2.22 23.27 17.52
CA LEU A 495 1.27 24.33 17.17
C LEU A 495 0.31 23.92 16.05
N THR A 496 0.78 23.11 15.10
CA THR A 496 -0.05 22.59 14.00
C THR A 496 -1.12 21.66 14.57
N ASP A 497 -0.68 20.69 15.36
CA ASP A 497 -1.51 19.62 15.92
C ASP A 497 -2.51 20.17 16.95
N ILE A 498 -2.12 21.15 17.78
CA ILE A 498 -3.05 21.87 18.66
C ILE A 498 -4.15 22.56 17.86
N LEU A 499 -3.81 23.27 16.78
CA LEU A 499 -4.81 24.00 15.99
C LEU A 499 -5.73 23.07 15.22
N GLU A 500 -5.22 21.95 14.74
CA GLU A 500 -6.02 20.89 14.13
C GLU A 500 -7.03 20.33 15.14
N LEU A 501 -6.57 20.02 16.36
CA LEU A 501 -7.45 19.57 17.42
C LEU A 501 -8.47 20.65 17.84
N ILE A 502 -8.08 21.92 17.93
CA ILE A 502 -9.00 23.04 18.18
C ILE A 502 -10.10 23.10 17.10
N ASN A 503 -9.74 22.92 15.82
CA ASN A 503 -10.71 22.94 14.73
C ASN A 503 -11.70 21.77 14.87
N ILE A 504 -11.20 20.56 15.13
CA ILE A 504 -12.05 19.38 15.38
C ILE A 504 -13.00 19.63 16.55
N LEU A 505 -12.49 20.18 17.66
CA LEU A 505 -13.30 20.48 18.84
C LEU A 505 -14.32 21.61 18.60
N SER A 506 -14.05 22.54 17.67
CA SER A 506 -14.98 23.62 17.34
C SER A 506 -16.24 23.14 16.62
N GLU A 507 -16.20 21.97 15.99
CA GLU A 507 -17.35 21.33 15.34
C GLU A 507 -18.19 20.51 16.32
N PHE A 508 -17.71 20.32 17.54
CA PHE A 508 -18.36 19.50 18.55
C PHE A 508 -19.60 20.20 19.13
N LYS A 509 -20.77 19.55 19.01
CA LYS A 509 -22.04 20.03 19.57
C LYS A 509 -22.22 19.47 20.99
N GLY A 510 -21.68 20.15 22.01
CA GLY A 510 -21.79 19.71 23.40
C GLY A 510 -21.35 20.77 24.40
N ASP A 511 -21.69 20.57 25.68
CA ASP A 511 -21.08 21.34 26.77
C ASP A 511 -19.63 20.87 27.01
N ILE A 512 -18.89 21.60 27.83
CA ILE A 512 -17.48 21.31 28.09
C ILE A 512 -17.28 19.96 28.76
N SER A 513 -18.21 19.53 29.60
CA SER A 513 -18.17 18.21 30.24
C SER A 513 -18.17 17.10 29.19
N LYS A 514 -19.03 17.20 28.17
CA LYS A 514 -19.06 16.26 27.04
C LYS A 514 -17.79 16.32 26.19
N ILE A 515 -17.21 17.51 25.97
CA ILE A 515 -15.94 17.63 25.25
C ILE A 515 -14.80 16.96 26.03
N GLN A 516 -14.74 17.19 27.34
CA GLN A 516 -13.75 16.55 28.21
C GLN A 516 -13.91 15.04 28.24
N GLU A 517 -15.15 14.54 28.29
CA GLU A 517 -15.46 13.12 28.17
C GLU A 517 -14.97 12.57 26.83
N SER A 518 -15.33 13.20 25.71
CA SER A 518 -14.89 12.81 24.36
C SER A 518 -13.38 12.79 24.19
N ILE A 519 -12.66 13.77 24.73
CA ILE A 519 -11.19 13.79 24.75
C ILE A 519 -10.66 12.60 25.57
N SER A 520 -11.26 12.34 26.73
CA SER A 520 -10.84 11.26 27.64
C SER A 520 -11.04 9.87 27.03
N ILE A 521 -12.12 9.67 26.27
CA ILE A 521 -12.39 8.41 25.56
C ILE A 521 -11.82 8.37 24.13
N LYS A 522 -11.03 9.38 23.74
CA LYS A 522 -10.38 9.52 22.43
C LYS A 522 -11.32 9.47 21.22
N ARG A 523 -12.47 10.14 21.34
CA ARG A 523 -13.55 10.10 20.34
C ARG A 523 -14.11 11.49 20.08
N VAL A 524 -13.28 12.32 19.44
CA VAL A 524 -13.64 13.66 19.00
C VAL A 524 -14.06 13.71 17.54
N ALA A 525 -13.66 12.71 16.74
CA ALA A 525 -13.96 12.62 15.32
C ALA A 525 -14.32 11.19 14.88
N TYR A 526 -14.82 11.07 13.64
CA TYR A 526 -15.05 9.78 12.98
C TYR A 526 -13.85 9.31 12.13
N VAL A 527 -12.73 10.02 12.17
CA VAL A 527 -11.52 9.75 11.39
C VAL A 527 -10.40 9.29 12.32
N LEU A 528 -9.66 8.26 11.92
CA LEU A 528 -8.63 7.65 12.77
C LEU A 528 -7.50 8.63 13.10
N GLU A 529 -6.95 9.31 12.10
CA GLU A 529 -5.83 10.23 12.27
C GLU A 529 -6.17 11.43 13.15
N GLU A 530 -7.40 11.95 13.05
CA GLU A 530 -7.85 13.08 13.87
C GLU A 530 -7.88 12.72 15.36
N ASN A 531 -8.26 11.48 15.69
CA ASN A 531 -8.25 11.00 17.07
C ASN A 531 -6.84 10.59 17.56
N LEU A 532 -5.88 10.33 16.68
CA LEU A 532 -4.48 10.05 17.07
C LEU A 532 -3.81 11.26 17.72
N LEU A 533 -4.26 12.49 17.41
CA LEU A 533 -3.78 13.71 18.08
C LEU A 533 -4.02 13.66 19.61
N LEU A 534 -5.01 12.89 20.05
CA LEU A 534 -5.32 12.67 21.46
C LEU A 534 -4.39 11.66 22.15
N ASN A 535 -3.40 11.11 21.44
CA ASN A 535 -2.34 10.32 22.07
C ASN A 535 -1.24 11.20 22.67
N ASP A 536 -1.12 12.46 22.24
CA ASP A 536 -0.13 13.40 22.75
C ASP A 536 -0.63 14.09 24.03
N LYS A 537 -0.01 13.73 25.16
CA LYS A 537 -0.35 14.27 26.49
C LYS A 537 -0.05 15.76 26.62
N ASP A 538 0.95 16.28 25.92
CA ASP A 538 1.32 17.70 26.00
C ASP A 538 0.31 18.54 25.21
N ILE A 539 -0.16 18.04 24.06
CA ILE A 539 -1.24 18.65 23.28
C ILE A 539 -2.53 18.68 24.12
N ILE A 540 -2.95 17.54 24.68
CA ILE A 540 -4.14 17.46 25.55
C ILE A 540 -4.02 18.44 26.71
N ARG A 541 -2.87 18.48 27.40
CA ARG A 541 -2.66 19.41 28.51
C ARG A 541 -2.81 20.87 28.06
N GLY A 542 -2.31 21.22 26.89
CA GLY A 542 -2.51 22.54 26.29
C GLY A 542 -4.00 22.87 26.08
N ILE A 543 -4.75 21.95 25.47
CA ILE A 543 -6.19 22.12 25.26
C ILE A 543 -6.95 22.25 26.58
N LEU A 544 -6.73 21.34 27.53
CA LEU A 544 -7.46 21.32 28.80
C LEU A 544 -7.17 22.53 29.67
N LYS A 545 -5.93 23.06 29.62
CA LYS A 545 -5.49 24.17 30.47
C LYS A 545 -5.81 25.54 29.87
N ASP A 546 -5.59 25.69 28.57
CA ASP A 546 -5.59 27.01 27.93
C ASP A 546 -6.84 27.23 27.07
N VAL A 547 -7.35 26.20 26.40
CA VAL A 547 -8.45 26.31 25.41
C VAL A 547 -9.83 26.09 26.03
N LEU A 548 -10.04 24.99 26.75
CA LEU A 548 -11.36 24.67 27.33
C LEU A 548 -11.84 25.68 28.37
N PRO A 549 -10.99 26.20 29.29
CA PRO A 549 -11.44 27.23 30.24
C PRO A 549 -11.85 28.52 29.52
N ALA A 550 -11.17 28.86 28.42
CA ALA A 550 -11.53 30.01 27.60
C ALA A 550 -12.86 29.82 26.87
N LEU A 551 -13.17 28.59 26.43
CA LEU A 551 -14.48 28.21 25.90
C LEU A 551 -15.60 28.38 26.94
N ASN A 552 -15.33 28.08 28.21
CA ASN A 552 -16.31 28.20 29.31
C ASN A 552 -16.63 29.65 29.65
N ASN A 553 -15.61 30.50 29.66
CA ASN A 553 -15.74 31.87 30.14
C ASN A 553 -16.55 32.74 29.17
N SER A 554 -16.21 32.74 27.88
CA SER A 554 -16.99 33.41 26.84
C SER A 554 -16.52 33.02 25.43
N PRO A 555 -17.40 33.08 24.41
CA PRO A 555 -16.98 32.92 23.00
C PRO A 555 -15.84 33.87 22.60
N SER A 556 -15.84 35.09 23.14
CA SER A 556 -14.78 36.07 22.88
C SER A 556 -13.44 35.69 23.54
N SER A 557 -13.44 35.04 24.70
CA SER A 557 -12.23 34.54 25.35
C SER A 557 -11.64 33.37 24.59
N TYR A 558 -12.49 32.44 24.13
CA TYR A 558 -12.07 31.32 23.28
C TYR A 558 -11.44 31.80 21.98
N LEU A 559 -12.12 32.69 21.25
CA LEU A 559 -11.61 33.24 19.99
C LEU A 559 -10.25 33.92 20.16
N LYS A 560 -10.02 34.61 21.28
CA LYS A 560 -8.71 35.18 21.62
C LYS A 560 -7.63 34.10 21.76
N VAL A 561 -7.86 33.04 22.53
CA VAL A 561 -6.88 31.95 22.69
C VAL A 561 -6.58 31.25 21.36
N VAL A 562 -7.61 30.97 20.56
CA VAL A 562 -7.44 30.38 19.22
C VAL A 562 -6.63 31.32 18.32
N GLU A 563 -6.89 32.62 18.37
CA GLU A 563 -6.12 33.63 17.65
C GLU A 563 -4.65 33.67 18.09
N HIS A 564 -4.36 33.51 19.39
CA HIS A 564 -2.98 33.43 19.89
C HIS A 564 -2.22 32.27 19.22
N TYR A 565 -2.78 31.06 19.28
CA TYR A 565 -2.15 29.89 18.66
C TYR A 565 -2.03 30.04 17.14
N LYS A 566 -3.03 30.61 16.46
CA LYS A 566 -2.96 30.91 15.03
C LYS A 566 -1.77 31.84 14.73
N LYS A 567 -1.61 32.94 15.46
CA LYS A 567 -0.48 33.87 15.27
C LYS A 567 0.87 33.24 15.60
N PHE A 568 0.93 32.37 16.61
CA PHE A 568 2.15 31.61 16.91
C PHE A 568 2.49 30.67 15.75
N ARG A 569 1.52 29.90 15.25
CA ARG A 569 1.70 29.02 14.10
C ARG A 569 2.13 29.81 12.87
N ASP A 570 1.47 30.92 12.57
CA ASP A 570 1.78 31.76 11.40
C ASP A 570 3.25 32.28 11.43
N LEU A 571 3.77 32.63 12.63
CA LEU A 571 5.19 32.97 12.82
C LEU A 571 6.10 31.78 12.48
N PHE A 572 5.85 30.62 13.09
CA PHE A 572 6.70 29.44 12.91
C PHE A 572 6.60 28.85 11.51
N ASP A 573 5.44 28.87 10.86
CA ASP A 573 5.28 28.46 9.45
C ASP A 573 6.02 29.42 8.52
N SER A 574 5.94 30.74 8.76
CA SER A 574 6.70 31.73 7.98
C SER A 574 8.21 31.50 8.12
N CYS A 575 8.69 31.27 9.34
CA CYS A 575 10.09 30.93 9.61
C CYS A 575 10.50 29.60 8.97
N TYR A 576 9.67 28.55 9.04
CA TYR A 576 9.95 27.25 8.42
C TYR A 576 10.06 27.34 6.90
N ASN A 577 9.17 28.11 6.27
CA ASN A 577 9.17 28.33 4.83
C ASN A 577 10.38 29.16 4.39
N LEU A 578 10.84 30.11 5.22
CA LEU A 578 12.07 30.88 5.00
C LEU A 578 13.35 30.19 5.47
N LYS A 579 13.24 29.00 6.06
CA LYS A 579 14.35 28.18 6.57
C LYS A 579 15.13 28.85 7.71
N LEU A 580 14.41 29.63 8.51
CA LEU A 580 14.87 30.28 9.74
C LEU A 580 14.56 29.38 10.92
N PHE A 581 15.48 28.49 11.28
CA PHE A 581 15.26 27.52 12.36
C PHE A 581 15.84 27.95 13.72
N ASP A 582 16.72 28.96 13.74
CA ASP A 582 17.36 29.43 14.96
C ASP A 582 16.37 30.17 15.88
N LEU A 583 16.01 29.54 16.99
CA LEU A 583 15.10 30.11 17.99
C LEU A 583 15.64 31.42 18.60
N LYS A 584 16.97 31.58 18.74
CA LYS A 584 17.57 32.83 19.24
C LYS A 584 17.45 33.95 18.23
N PHE A 585 17.55 33.63 16.93
CA PHE A 585 17.32 34.61 15.88
C PHE A 585 15.84 35.02 15.80
N ILE A 586 14.90 34.07 15.90
CA ILE A 586 13.46 34.36 15.93
C ILE A 586 13.12 35.25 17.14
N LYS A 587 13.71 34.96 18.31
CA LYS A 587 13.58 35.80 19.50
C LYS A 587 14.04 37.24 19.24
N ARG A 588 15.20 37.42 18.60
CA ARG A 588 15.70 38.76 18.21
C ARG A 588 14.75 39.48 17.24
N LEU A 589 14.17 38.77 16.27
CA LEU A 589 13.17 39.35 15.36
C LEU A 589 11.92 39.84 16.11
N LEU A 590 11.50 39.17 17.18
CA LEU A 590 10.39 39.62 18.03
C LEU A 590 10.79 40.81 18.94
N GLU A 591 12.06 40.88 19.33
CA GLU A 591 12.58 41.90 20.24
C GLU A 591 12.92 43.22 19.53
N ASP A 592 13.53 43.17 18.34
CA ASP A 592 14.08 44.31 17.60
C ASP A 592 13.49 44.45 16.18
N LYS A 593 12.81 45.57 15.94
CA LYS A 593 12.20 45.92 14.64
C LYS A 593 13.24 46.26 13.57
N ASN A 594 14.46 46.66 13.95
CA ASN A 594 15.53 46.97 13.00
C ASN A 594 16.08 45.70 12.33
N GLU A 595 16.15 44.59 13.05
CA GLU A 595 16.53 43.27 12.50
C GLU A 595 15.53 42.84 11.41
N LEU A 596 14.23 43.03 11.63
CA LEU A 596 13.19 42.78 10.63
C LEU A 596 13.38 43.66 9.38
N THR A 597 13.63 44.96 9.57
CA THR A 597 13.83 45.91 8.46
C THR A 597 15.07 45.55 7.63
N THR A 598 16.14 45.11 8.30
CA THR A 598 17.37 44.64 7.66
C THR A 598 17.14 43.34 6.89
N LEU A 599 16.48 42.35 7.50
CA LEU A 599 16.14 41.08 6.87
C LEU A 599 15.27 41.29 5.62
N TYR A 600 14.21 42.08 5.76
CA TYR A 600 13.27 42.38 4.68
C TYR A 600 13.96 43.09 3.53
N SER A 601 14.68 44.19 3.80
CA SER A 601 15.36 44.97 2.75
C SER A 601 16.42 44.14 2.00
N LYS A 602 17.16 43.27 2.70
CA LYS A 602 18.14 42.36 2.07
C LYS A 602 17.46 41.32 1.19
N LYS A 603 16.37 40.71 1.65
CA LYS A 603 15.65 39.66 0.92
C LYS A 603 14.84 40.22 -0.25
N ASP A 604 14.19 41.37 -0.09
CA ASP A 604 13.40 41.99 -1.14
C ASP A 604 14.26 42.52 -2.29
N LYS A 605 15.39 43.20 -1.99
CA LYS A 605 16.40 43.58 -3.01
C LYS A 605 16.85 42.38 -3.84
N LYS A 606 17.02 41.23 -3.19
CA LYS A 606 17.41 39.98 -3.84
C LYS A 606 16.28 39.39 -4.69
N LEU A 607 15.04 39.38 -4.20
CA LEU A 607 13.88 38.91 -4.95
C LEU A 607 13.58 39.79 -6.16
N ALA A 608 13.71 41.12 -6.04
CA ALA A 608 13.60 42.04 -7.18
C ALA A 608 14.64 41.76 -8.27
N LYS A 609 15.88 41.41 -7.87
CA LYS A 609 16.94 40.98 -8.81
C LYS A 609 16.60 39.65 -9.51
N ILE A 610 15.96 38.71 -8.81
CA ILE A 610 15.53 37.42 -9.38
C ILE A 610 14.34 37.62 -10.33
N GLU A 611 13.33 38.39 -9.93
CA GLU A 611 12.11 38.65 -10.71
C GLU A 611 12.39 39.39 -12.02
N SER A 612 13.26 40.41 -11.97
CA SER A 612 13.73 41.13 -13.17
C SER A 612 14.47 40.21 -14.15
N ARG A 613 15.21 39.22 -13.62
CA ARG A 613 15.94 38.22 -14.42
C ARG A 613 15.00 37.20 -15.06
N TYR A 614 13.97 36.72 -14.36
CA TYR A 614 13.10 35.63 -14.77
C TYR A 614 11.64 36.02 -15.02
N ARG A 615 11.41 37.18 -15.66
CA ARG A 615 10.05 37.56 -16.07
C ARG A 615 9.38 36.46 -16.91
N THR A 616 8.11 36.19 -16.66
CA THR A 616 7.36 35.03 -17.19
C THR A 616 7.38 34.94 -18.72
N TYR A 617 7.46 36.07 -19.44
CA TYR A 617 7.55 36.11 -20.90
C TYR A 617 8.91 35.62 -21.44
N LYS A 618 9.97 35.65 -20.63
CA LYS A 618 11.32 35.15 -21.00
C LYS A 618 11.42 33.64 -20.94
N ILE A 619 10.50 32.96 -20.24
CA ILE A 619 10.43 31.50 -20.19
C ILE A 619 9.64 31.04 -21.42
N THR A 620 10.33 30.45 -22.39
CA THR A 620 9.73 29.97 -23.66
C THR A 620 10.01 28.48 -23.84
N ASN A 621 9.29 27.81 -24.75
CA ASN A 621 9.61 26.43 -25.12
C ASN A 621 11.05 26.32 -25.65
N GLN A 622 11.52 27.34 -26.38
CA GLN A 622 12.90 27.39 -26.88
C GLN A 622 13.91 27.37 -25.73
N LEU A 623 13.73 28.20 -24.70
CA LEU A 623 14.60 28.21 -23.53
C LEU A 623 14.65 26.83 -22.83
N LEU A 624 13.51 26.15 -22.71
CA LEU A 624 13.45 24.83 -22.09
C LEU A 624 14.18 23.78 -22.93
N ASP A 625 13.99 23.82 -24.25
CA ASP A 625 14.67 22.92 -25.18
C ASP A 625 16.18 23.16 -25.16
N ASP A 626 16.63 24.43 -25.17
CA ASP A 626 18.04 24.81 -25.06
C ASP A 626 18.65 24.29 -23.75
N ARG A 627 17.94 24.40 -22.62
CA ARG A 627 18.41 23.87 -21.33
C ARG A 627 18.53 22.36 -21.29
N ILE A 628 17.56 21.65 -21.84
CA ILE A 628 17.61 20.18 -21.96
C ILE A 628 18.80 19.79 -22.83
N GLU A 629 19.03 20.50 -23.93
CA GLU A 629 20.16 20.24 -24.81
C GLU A 629 21.51 20.54 -24.13
N ASP A 630 21.60 21.63 -23.37
CA ASP A 630 22.76 21.94 -22.52
C ASP A 630 23.05 20.78 -21.56
N PHE A 631 22.03 20.29 -20.83
CA PHE A 631 22.19 19.18 -19.88
C PHE A 631 22.67 17.89 -20.53
N LEU A 632 22.23 17.63 -21.77
CA LEU A 632 22.58 16.43 -22.55
C LEU A 632 23.99 16.50 -23.16
N ARG A 633 24.58 17.70 -23.28
CA ARG A 633 25.91 17.92 -23.89
C ARG A 633 27.08 17.78 -22.92
N TYR A 634 26.84 17.80 -21.61
CA TYR A 634 27.89 17.52 -20.61
C TYR A 634 28.41 16.09 -20.77
N ASP A 635 29.68 15.88 -20.39
CA ASP A 635 30.32 14.55 -20.41
C ASP A 635 30.89 14.19 -19.04
N PRO A 636 30.28 13.23 -18.30
CA PRO A 636 29.00 12.59 -18.61
C PRO A 636 27.82 13.57 -18.40
N PRO A 637 26.67 13.32 -19.05
CA PRO A 637 25.58 14.29 -19.10
C PRO A 637 24.89 14.49 -17.75
N ILE A 638 24.32 15.69 -17.55
CA ILE A 638 23.54 16.04 -16.36
C ILE A 638 22.22 15.26 -16.35
N ILE A 639 21.63 15.05 -17.53
CA ILE A 639 20.46 14.20 -17.70
C ILE A 639 20.72 13.10 -18.75
N CYS A 640 20.24 11.89 -18.50
CA CYS A 640 20.34 10.78 -19.45
C CYS A 640 18.93 10.34 -19.87
N PRO A 641 18.63 10.15 -21.17
CA PRO A 641 17.34 9.64 -21.62
C PRO A 641 16.96 8.32 -20.92
N LYS A 642 15.69 8.19 -20.52
CA LYS A 642 15.19 7.09 -19.69
C LYS A 642 13.76 6.67 -20.02
N LEU A 643 13.49 6.28 -21.28
CA LEU A 643 12.15 5.83 -21.66
C LEU A 643 11.81 4.41 -21.19
N ILE A 644 12.80 3.53 -21.02
CA ILE A 644 12.54 2.09 -20.81
C ILE A 644 11.75 1.79 -19.54
N ILE A 645 11.87 2.64 -18.52
CA ILE A 645 11.13 2.47 -17.26
C ILE A 645 9.88 3.36 -17.16
N SER A 646 9.71 4.33 -18.07
CA SER A 646 8.61 5.29 -18.03
C SER A 646 7.31 4.71 -18.57
N VAL A 647 7.37 3.46 -19.05
CA VAL A 647 6.24 2.59 -19.35
C VAL A 647 5.42 2.32 -18.08
N LYS A 648 4.66 3.30 -17.56
CA LYS A 648 3.85 3.13 -16.33
C LYS A 648 2.63 2.20 -16.43
N ILE A 649 2.66 1.28 -17.37
CA ILE A 649 2.16 -0.07 -17.12
C ILE A 649 2.77 -0.59 -15.80
N LEU A 650 3.98 -0.15 -15.47
CA LEU A 650 4.64 -0.25 -14.19
C LEU A 650 4.02 0.47 -12.98
N ARG A 651 3.09 1.42 -13.02
CA ARG A 651 2.63 1.99 -11.72
C ARG A 651 1.73 1.00 -10.99
N PHE A 652 0.74 0.46 -11.69
CA PHE A 652 -0.08 -0.67 -11.24
C PHE A 652 0.78 -1.89 -10.91
N TRP A 653 1.83 -2.16 -11.70
CA TRP A 653 2.72 -3.31 -11.48
C TRP A 653 3.84 -3.08 -10.44
N GLN A 654 4.35 -1.87 -10.22
CA GLN A 654 5.31 -1.51 -9.15
C GLN A 654 4.60 -1.44 -7.81
N GLU A 655 3.31 -1.11 -7.82
CA GLU A 655 2.43 -1.22 -6.66
C GLU A 655 2.12 -2.71 -6.34
N ASN A 656 2.19 -3.62 -7.31
CA ASN A 656 1.86 -5.04 -7.14
C ASN A 656 3.03 -6.04 -7.27
N SER A 657 4.27 -5.60 -7.57
CA SER A 657 5.44 -6.47 -7.78
C SER A 657 6.25 -6.67 -6.51
N CYS A 658 6.88 -7.84 -6.39
CA CYS A 658 7.84 -8.08 -5.33
C CYS A 658 9.16 -7.40 -5.72
N ARG A 659 9.52 -6.34 -4.99
CA ARG A 659 10.85 -5.73 -5.08
C ARG A 659 11.80 -6.41 -4.10
N PHE A 660 12.93 -6.88 -4.61
CA PHE A 660 14.02 -7.43 -3.81
C PHE A 660 15.24 -6.52 -3.89
N ASP A 661 15.81 -6.20 -2.73
CA ASP A 661 17.03 -5.41 -2.61
C ASP A 661 18.15 -6.32 -2.09
N MET A 662 19.28 -6.30 -2.78
CA MET A 662 20.47 -7.13 -2.50
C MET A 662 21.73 -6.27 -2.48
N ALA A 663 22.58 -6.51 -1.50
CA ALA A 663 23.98 -6.11 -1.45
C ALA A 663 24.86 -7.35 -1.74
N LEU A 664 25.83 -7.18 -2.62
CA LEU A 664 26.68 -8.27 -3.12
C LEU A 664 28.16 -7.87 -3.02
N GLU A 665 29.01 -8.86 -2.86
CA GLU A 665 30.46 -8.67 -3.04
C GLU A 665 30.75 -8.28 -4.50
N TYR A 666 31.57 -7.24 -4.71
CA TYR A 666 32.02 -6.89 -6.05
C TYR A 666 32.93 -8.00 -6.61
N SER A 667 32.48 -8.72 -7.64
CA SER A 667 33.28 -9.72 -8.33
C SER A 667 32.85 -9.89 -9.80
N GLN A 668 33.80 -10.28 -10.66
CA GLN A 668 33.51 -10.59 -12.07
C GLN A 668 32.52 -11.76 -12.21
N LYS A 669 32.54 -12.71 -11.27
CA LYS A 669 31.56 -13.81 -11.20
C LYS A 669 30.15 -13.26 -11.00
N ASN A 670 29.94 -12.43 -9.97
CA ASN A 670 28.63 -11.84 -9.69
C ASN A 670 28.14 -10.99 -10.88
N LEU A 671 29.00 -10.15 -11.49
CA LEU A 671 28.62 -9.34 -12.65
C LEU A 671 28.12 -10.15 -13.85
N LYS A 672 28.78 -11.27 -14.18
CA LYS A 672 28.36 -12.16 -15.27
C LYS A 672 27.00 -12.81 -14.97
N ILE A 673 26.80 -13.27 -13.74
CA ILE A 673 25.56 -13.91 -13.31
C ILE A 673 24.40 -12.91 -13.33
N LEU A 674 24.61 -11.70 -12.82
CA LEU A 674 23.59 -10.65 -12.86
C LEU A 674 23.15 -10.33 -14.29
N GLN A 675 24.06 -10.31 -15.28
CA GLN A 675 23.69 -10.14 -16.68
C GLN A 675 22.74 -11.24 -17.17
N THR A 676 22.97 -12.49 -16.78
CA THR A 676 22.06 -13.60 -17.10
C THR A 676 20.71 -13.45 -16.37
N LEU A 677 20.72 -13.03 -15.10
CA LEU A 677 19.51 -12.85 -14.30
C LEU A 677 18.59 -11.74 -14.81
N ASN A 678 19.14 -10.75 -15.53
CA ASN A 678 18.33 -9.70 -16.15
C ASN A 678 17.33 -10.26 -17.18
N SER A 679 17.66 -11.37 -17.85
CA SER A 679 16.78 -12.02 -18.83
C SER A 679 15.58 -12.75 -18.21
N ILE A 680 15.58 -12.94 -16.88
CA ILE A 680 14.55 -13.66 -16.12
C ILE A 680 13.84 -12.79 -15.08
N ASN A 681 14.16 -11.49 -15.01
CA ASN A 681 13.50 -10.51 -14.16
C ASN A 681 12.81 -9.47 -15.06
N ASP A 682 11.71 -8.87 -14.57
CA ASP A 682 10.98 -7.86 -15.34
C ASP A 682 11.82 -6.57 -15.44
N ILE A 683 12.20 -6.07 -14.27
CA ILE A 683 13.12 -4.94 -14.13
C ILE A 683 14.21 -5.31 -13.17
N SER A 684 15.42 -4.87 -13.49
CA SER A 684 16.52 -4.91 -12.53
C SER A 684 17.45 -3.70 -12.67
N GLY A 685 18.11 -3.38 -11.58
CA GLY A 685 19.08 -2.28 -11.47
C GLY A 685 20.35 -2.80 -10.82
N ILE A 686 21.50 -2.48 -11.43
CA ILE A 686 22.82 -2.70 -10.84
C ILE A 686 23.42 -1.32 -10.60
N SER A 687 23.67 -1.00 -9.33
CA SER A 687 24.35 0.22 -8.92
C SER A 687 25.66 -0.13 -8.22
N PHE A 688 26.72 0.63 -8.51
CA PHE A 688 28.03 0.42 -7.92
C PHE A 688 28.17 1.30 -6.67
N ILE A 689 28.58 0.68 -5.57
CA ILE A 689 28.74 1.33 -4.27
C ILE A 689 30.22 1.38 -3.88
N ILE A 690 30.65 2.54 -3.42
CA ILE A 690 31.91 2.66 -2.68
C ILE A 690 31.59 2.62 -1.18
N ASP A 691 32.03 1.56 -0.51
CA ASP A 691 32.17 1.51 0.94
C ASP A 691 33.60 1.97 1.32
N LYS A 692 33.79 2.46 2.55
CA LYS A 692 35.11 2.88 3.06
C LYS A 692 36.13 1.74 3.08
N GLU A 693 35.68 0.49 3.13
CA GLU A 693 36.53 -0.69 3.28
C GLU A 693 36.53 -1.64 2.06
N LYS A 694 35.42 -1.82 1.35
CA LYS A 694 35.30 -2.73 0.18
C LYS A 694 34.27 -2.25 -0.85
N SER A 695 34.57 -2.38 -2.13
CA SER A 695 33.59 -2.16 -3.20
C SER A 695 32.48 -3.21 -3.14
N SER A 696 31.23 -2.76 -3.27
CA SER A 696 30.05 -3.65 -3.30
C SER A 696 29.14 -3.33 -4.48
N LEU A 697 28.29 -4.30 -4.83
CA LEU A 697 27.26 -4.14 -5.85
C LEU A 697 25.91 -4.13 -5.18
N ASP A 698 25.13 -3.11 -5.50
CA ASP A 698 23.71 -3.06 -5.19
C ASP A 698 22.94 -3.63 -6.36
N TYR A 699 22.16 -4.68 -6.11
CA TYR A 699 21.23 -5.24 -7.09
C TYR A 699 19.80 -5.07 -6.60
N THR A 700 18.97 -4.42 -7.40
CA THR A 700 17.53 -4.36 -7.18
C THR A 700 16.85 -5.11 -8.30
N CYS A 701 15.88 -5.96 -7.99
CA CYS A 701 15.04 -6.55 -9.03
C CYS A 701 13.56 -6.55 -8.66
N PHE A 702 12.73 -6.62 -9.69
CA PHE A 702 11.30 -6.68 -9.62
C PHE A 702 10.83 -7.95 -10.29
N THR A 703 10.03 -8.73 -9.57
CA THR A 703 9.37 -9.92 -10.10
C THR A 703 7.86 -9.68 -10.12
N PRO A 704 7.10 -10.39 -10.97
CA PRO A 704 5.66 -10.48 -10.76
C PRO A 704 5.35 -10.98 -9.34
N PRO A 705 4.14 -10.76 -8.82
CA PRO A 705 3.75 -11.31 -7.52
C PRO A 705 3.96 -12.82 -7.49
N LEU A 706 4.70 -13.27 -6.47
CA LEU A 706 5.09 -14.65 -6.26
C LEU A 706 4.41 -15.16 -4.99
N SER A 707 3.90 -16.39 -5.02
CA SER A 707 3.49 -17.08 -3.78
C SER A 707 4.70 -17.36 -2.88
N ASN A 708 4.49 -17.59 -1.57
CA ASN A 708 5.60 -17.92 -0.66
C ASN A 708 6.49 -19.08 -1.16
N GLN A 709 5.91 -20.09 -1.83
CA GLN A 709 6.70 -21.20 -2.39
C GLN A 709 7.59 -20.73 -3.55
N GLN A 710 7.07 -19.86 -4.42
CA GLN A 710 7.84 -19.30 -5.53
C GLN A 710 8.92 -18.32 -5.04
N ILE A 711 8.65 -17.55 -3.97
CA ILE A 711 9.64 -16.70 -3.31
C ILE A 711 10.78 -17.55 -2.72
N MET A 712 10.48 -18.71 -2.12
CA MET A 712 11.52 -19.62 -1.61
C MET A 712 12.43 -20.13 -2.74
N LEU A 713 11.86 -20.49 -3.88
CA LEU A 713 12.62 -20.92 -5.06
C LEU A 713 13.48 -19.77 -5.61
N PHE A 714 12.96 -18.55 -5.61
CA PHE A 714 13.69 -17.36 -6.04
C PHE A 714 14.92 -17.11 -5.16
N TRP A 715 14.76 -17.14 -3.83
CA TRP A 715 15.89 -16.99 -2.91
C TRP A 715 16.89 -18.14 -3.00
N SER A 716 16.41 -19.37 -3.17
CA SER A 716 17.29 -20.53 -3.37
C SER A 716 18.16 -20.35 -4.61
N MET A 717 17.58 -19.90 -5.73
CA MET A 717 18.30 -19.61 -6.97
C MET A 717 19.33 -18.50 -6.79
N LEU A 718 18.96 -17.38 -6.16
CA LEU A 718 19.88 -16.27 -5.91
C LEU A 718 21.05 -16.68 -5.01
N ASN A 719 20.76 -17.37 -3.91
CA ASN A 719 21.77 -17.84 -2.95
C ASN A 719 22.74 -18.86 -3.56
N THR A 720 22.28 -19.65 -4.55
CA THR A 720 23.13 -20.61 -5.29
C THR A 720 24.12 -19.89 -6.20
N GLN A 721 23.65 -18.86 -6.90
CA GLN A 721 24.41 -18.28 -8.00
C GLN A 721 25.27 -17.09 -7.54
N LEU A 722 24.78 -16.28 -6.61
CA LEU A 722 25.41 -15.03 -6.21
C LEU A 722 26.06 -15.12 -4.83
N LYS A 723 27.18 -14.42 -4.65
CA LYS A 723 27.72 -14.12 -3.32
C LYS A 723 27.03 -12.89 -2.74
N ILE A 724 26.00 -13.13 -1.94
CA ILE A 724 25.14 -12.11 -1.33
C ILE A 724 25.62 -11.82 0.09
N THR A 725 25.74 -10.54 0.44
CA THR A 725 26.05 -10.11 1.83
C THR A 725 24.78 -9.75 2.59
N ASN A 726 23.79 -9.17 1.94
CA ASN A 726 22.48 -8.91 2.54
C ASN A 726 21.42 -8.89 1.45
N ALA A 727 20.28 -9.51 1.67
CA ALA A 727 19.17 -9.42 0.76
C ALA A 727 17.82 -9.59 1.44
N LYS A 728 16.92 -8.65 1.17
CA LYS A 728 15.57 -8.62 1.75
C LYS A 728 14.55 -8.11 0.74
N ARG A 729 13.30 -8.51 0.97
CA ARG A 729 12.14 -7.86 0.37
C ARG A 729 11.69 -6.72 1.29
N TYR A 730 11.98 -5.48 0.91
CA TYR A 730 11.46 -4.31 1.62
C TYR A 730 10.09 -3.92 1.07
N ILE A 731 9.12 -3.71 1.96
CA ILE A 731 7.77 -3.28 1.62
C ILE A 731 7.76 -1.75 1.51
N GLY A 732 7.44 -1.22 0.33
CA GLY A 732 7.19 0.20 0.15
C GLY A 732 5.84 0.60 0.72
N GLN A 733 5.67 1.87 1.08
CA GLN A 733 4.38 2.46 1.46
C GLN A 733 3.70 3.18 0.29
N GLY A 734 4.11 2.87 -0.96
CA GLY A 734 3.60 3.48 -2.20
C GLY A 734 3.77 5.00 -2.37
N GLN A 735 4.22 5.72 -1.34
CA GLN A 735 4.54 7.13 -1.40
C GLN A 735 5.97 7.34 -1.89
N GLY A 736 6.12 7.92 -3.08
CA GLY A 736 7.38 8.54 -3.46
C GLY A 736 7.45 9.93 -2.86
N TYR A 737 8.19 10.11 -1.76
CA TYR A 737 8.54 11.45 -1.31
C TYR A 737 9.46 12.08 -2.36
N ALA A 738 9.01 13.17 -2.97
CA ALA A 738 9.85 14.00 -3.83
C ALA A 738 10.54 15.04 -2.95
N THR A 739 11.86 14.95 -2.81
CA THR A 739 12.63 16.02 -2.18
C THR A 739 12.70 17.22 -3.12
N THR A 740 12.21 18.37 -2.70
CA THR A 740 12.29 19.63 -3.45
C THR A 740 13.56 20.38 -3.06
N LEU A 741 14.65 20.15 -3.80
CA LEU A 741 15.96 20.77 -3.53
C LEU A 741 15.94 22.29 -3.75
N ARG A 742 15.06 22.82 -4.62
CA ARG A 742 14.95 24.26 -4.86
C ARG A 742 14.67 25.07 -3.60
N ASN A 743 13.99 24.46 -2.62
CA ASN A 743 13.68 25.12 -1.34
C ASN A 743 14.93 25.35 -0.49
N PHE A 744 16.04 24.69 -0.83
CA PHE A 744 17.35 24.83 -0.19
C PHE A 744 18.35 25.64 -1.04
N PHE A 745 17.91 26.20 -2.16
CA PHE A 745 18.79 26.84 -3.13
C PHE A 745 18.69 28.37 -3.15
N ASP A 746 19.85 29.01 -3.22
CA ASP A 746 20.00 30.44 -3.36
C ASP A 746 20.31 30.82 -4.82
N SER A 747 19.29 31.31 -5.53
CA SER A 747 19.41 31.73 -6.93
C SER A 747 20.23 33.00 -7.15
N GLY A 748 20.54 33.76 -6.10
CA GLY A 748 21.40 34.94 -6.19
C GLY A 748 22.88 34.57 -6.19
N THR A 749 23.27 33.57 -5.39
CA THR A 749 24.65 33.09 -5.26
C THR A 749 24.94 31.82 -6.07
N TYR A 750 23.91 31.16 -6.60
CA TYR A 750 23.98 29.87 -7.29
C TYR A 750 24.52 28.74 -6.40
N GLN A 751 24.15 28.77 -5.12
CA GLN A 751 24.62 27.81 -4.12
C GLN A 751 23.46 27.32 -3.26
N PHE A 752 23.56 26.12 -2.72
CA PHE A 752 22.66 25.69 -1.66
C PHE A 752 22.95 26.51 -0.40
N PHE A 753 21.91 27.01 0.27
CA PHE A 753 22.12 27.70 1.54
C PHE A 753 22.42 26.66 2.62
N TYR A 754 23.33 27.02 3.52
CA TYR A 754 23.69 26.21 4.68
C TYR A 754 23.09 26.80 5.96
N THR A 755 22.51 25.95 6.80
CA THR A 755 22.15 26.29 8.18
C THR A 755 22.42 25.10 9.08
N LYS A 756 23.41 25.22 9.98
CA LYS A 756 23.73 24.17 10.98
C LYS A 756 22.53 23.79 11.85
N ASN A 757 21.56 24.71 11.97
CA ASN A 757 20.37 24.56 12.80
C ASN A 757 19.39 23.50 12.27
N LEU A 758 19.48 23.09 11.00
CA LEU A 758 18.56 22.09 10.42
C LEU A 758 18.66 20.74 11.15
N PHE A 759 19.82 20.10 11.13
CA PHE A 759 20.00 18.80 11.77
C PHE A 759 20.08 18.92 13.30
N GLU A 760 20.54 20.05 13.84
CA GLU A 760 20.54 20.30 15.29
C GLU A 760 19.10 20.30 15.87
N HIS A 761 18.18 21.07 15.26
CA HIS A 761 16.79 21.09 15.73
C HIS A 761 16.04 19.81 15.37
N LEU A 762 16.42 19.13 14.28
CA LEU A 762 15.85 17.83 13.94
C LEU A 762 16.22 16.78 15.00
N PHE A 763 17.47 16.78 15.46
CA PHE A 763 17.90 15.92 16.56
C PHE A 763 17.14 16.18 17.86
N LYS A 764 16.94 17.47 18.23
CA LYS A 764 16.11 17.85 19.38
C LYS A 764 14.66 17.37 19.23
N TYR A 765 14.09 17.52 18.03
CA TYR A 765 12.75 17.01 17.72
C TYR A 765 12.68 15.49 17.83
N THR A 766 13.64 14.76 17.27
CA THR A 766 13.68 13.30 17.38
C THR A 766 13.72 12.86 18.85
N LYS A 767 14.54 13.50 19.69
CA LYS A 767 14.55 13.25 21.14
C LYS A 767 13.21 13.56 21.80
N ALA A 768 12.55 14.66 21.42
CA ALA A 768 11.25 15.03 21.97
C ALA A 768 10.16 14.00 21.64
N VAL A 769 10.12 13.52 20.39
CA VAL A 769 9.11 12.55 19.92
C VAL A 769 9.23 11.20 20.62
N PHE A 770 10.46 10.71 20.78
CA PHE A 770 10.71 9.38 21.36
C PHE A 770 10.93 9.38 22.88
N GLY A 771 11.22 10.54 23.48
CA GLY A 771 11.55 10.66 24.89
C GLY A 771 12.96 10.16 25.22
N GLU A 772 13.27 10.09 26.52
CA GLU A 772 14.54 9.51 27.00
C GLU A 772 14.50 7.98 26.92
N ILE A 773 15.26 7.42 26.00
CA ILE A 773 15.54 5.99 25.96
C ILE A 773 16.88 5.79 26.64
N SER A 774 16.85 5.24 27.85
CA SER A 774 18.06 4.96 28.63
C SER A 774 18.75 3.67 28.19
N THR A 775 18.01 2.74 27.56
CA THR A 775 18.56 1.45 27.14
C THR A 775 19.36 1.59 25.85
N GLN A 776 20.69 1.50 25.97
CA GLN A 776 21.57 1.39 24.82
C GLN A 776 21.56 -0.05 24.26
N ILE A 777 21.21 -0.21 22.99
CA ILE A 777 21.26 -1.48 22.26
C ILE A 777 22.32 -1.35 21.16
N LYS A 778 23.36 -2.18 21.22
CA LYS A 778 24.38 -2.30 20.17
C LYS A 778 24.27 -3.66 19.49
N THR A 779 24.23 -3.66 18.17
CA THR A 779 24.28 -4.88 17.37
C THR A 779 25.73 -5.36 17.28
N GLN A 780 25.96 -6.64 17.55
CA GLN A 780 27.18 -7.32 17.11
C GLN A 780 26.93 -7.85 15.70
N ILE A 781 27.83 -7.53 14.77
CA ILE A 781 27.81 -8.03 13.39
C ILE A 781 28.48 -9.40 13.42
N PRO A 782 27.78 -10.52 13.19
CA PRO A 782 28.41 -11.83 13.15
C PRO A 782 29.36 -11.97 11.95
N PRO A 783 30.37 -12.84 12.05
CA PRO A 783 31.36 -13.01 10.99
C PRO A 783 30.84 -13.75 9.74
N HIS A 784 29.76 -14.53 9.85
CA HIS A 784 29.30 -15.44 8.79
C HIS A 784 27.77 -15.59 8.72
N HIS A 785 27.24 -15.74 7.50
CA HIS A 785 25.84 -16.06 7.24
C HIS A 785 25.55 -17.57 7.34
N ILE A 786 24.38 -17.93 7.87
CA ILE A 786 23.84 -19.29 7.78
C ILE A 786 23.08 -19.44 6.46
N ASN A 787 23.41 -20.47 5.68
CA ASN A 787 22.60 -20.80 4.51
C ASN A 787 21.26 -21.41 4.94
N LEU A 788 20.20 -20.61 4.87
CA LEU A 788 18.84 -21.03 5.23
C LEU A 788 18.04 -21.57 4.06
N PHE A 789 18.62 -21.76 2.87
CA PHE A 789 17.86 -22.19 1.68
C PHE A 789 18.15 -23.64 1.28
N PRO A 790 17.11 -24.43 0.98
CA PRO A 790 17.21 -25.89 0.87
C PRO A 790 17.81 -26.40 -0.44
N MET A 791 17.84 -25.58 -1.48
CA MET A 791 18.05 -26.04 -2.86
C MET A 791 19.16 -25.25 -3.54
N GLU A 792 20.01 -25.97 -4.25
CA GLU A 792 20.86 -25.38 -5.26
C GLU A 792 20.08 -25.35 -6.59
N LEU A 793 19.82 -24.15 -7.13
CA LEU A 793 19.00 -23.99 -8.34
C LEU A 793 19.70 -23.15 -9.41
N SER A 794 19.74 -23.67 -10.63
CA SER A 794 20.01 -22.87 -11.81
C SER A 794 18.80 -21.99 -12.19
N SER A 795 19.04 -20.98 -13.04
CA SER A 795 18.01 -20.05 -13.48
C SER A 795 16.90 -20.75 -14.29
N ILE A 796 17.26 -21.78 -15.06
CA ILE A 796 16.31 -22.53 -15.89
C ILE A 796 15.43 -23.45 -15.03
N GLU A 797 16.01 -24.12 -14.03
CA GLU A 797 15.26 -24.94 -13.09
C GLU A 797 14.29 -24.09 -12.28
N TYR A 798 14.72 -22.90 -11.81
CA TYR A 798 13.86 -21.93 -11.17
C TYR A 798 12.66 -21.56 -12.03
N ILE A 799 12.88 -21.15 -13.29
CA ILE A 799 11.80 -20.78 -14.23
C ILE A 799 10.81 -21.94 -14.39
N HIS A 800 11.32 -23.16 -14.63
CA HIS A 800 10.49 -24.34 -14.82
C HIS A 800 9.63 -24.63 -13.58
N GLN A 801 10.24 -24.66 -12.39
CA GLN A 801 9.52 -24.95 -11.15
C GLN A 801 8.50 -23.86 -10.79
N VAL A 802 8.87 -22.58 -10.90
CA VAL A 802 7.96 -21.46 -10.60
C VAL A 802 6.76 -21.44 -11.53
N ASN A 803 6.97 -21.67 -12.83
CA ASN A 803 5.88 -21.71 -13.80
C ASN A 803 4.96 -22.91 -13.60
N ASN A 804 5.47 -24.05 -13.14
CA ASN A 804 4.66 -25.23 -12.83
C ASN A 804 3.83 -25.08 -11.54
N LEU A 805 4.29 -24.27 -10.59
CA LEU A 805 3.59 -24.01 -9.33
C LEU A 805 2.47 -22.97 -9.45
N LYS A 806 2.33 -22.29 -10.60
CA LYS A 806 1.42 -21.16 -10.70
C LYS A 806 -0.04 -21.63 -10.82
N GLU A 807 -0.86 -21.22 -9.86
CA GLU A 807 -2.30 -21.48 -9.86
C GLU A 807 -3.02 -20.50 -10.82
N ARG A 808 -4.07 -20.99 -11.50
CA ARG A 808 -4.99 -20.14 -12.27
C ARG A 808 -6.24 -19.93 -11.42
N PRO A 809 -6.46 -18.72 -10.88
CA PRO A 809 -7.61 -18.49 -10.02
C PRO A 809 -8.92 -18.64 -10.78
N ASP A 810 -9.95 -19.14 -10.10
CA ASP A 810 -11.33 -19.23 -10.58
C ASP A 810 -12.23 -18.50 -9.56
N TYR A 811 -13.01 -17.54 -10.04
CA TYR A 811 -13.84 -16.68 -9.20
C TYR A 811 -15.34 -16.93 -9.42
N ASN A 812 -15.70 -18.11 -9.92
CA ASN A 812 -17.11 -18.46 -10.12
C ASN A 812 -17.88 -18.46 -8.79
N ILE A 813 -18.73 -17.44 -8.61
CA ILE A 813 -19.49 -17.19 -7.37
C ILE A 813 -20.31 -18.41 -6.97
N ASN A 814 -21.02 -19.07 -7.90
CA ASN A 814 -21.84 -20.25 -7.59
C ASN A 814 -20.99 -21.38 -6.99
N GLN A 815 -19.81 -21.64 -7.55
CA GLN A 815 -18.92 -22.68 -7.05
C GLN A 815 -18.26 -22.27 -5.72
N LEU A 816 -17.94 -20.99 -5.53
CA LEU A 816 -17.43 -20.47 -4.26
C LEU A 816 -18.49 -20.51 -3.14
N THR A 817 -19.77 -20.24 -3.47
CA THR A 817 -20.88 -20.37 -2.55
C THR A 817 -21.06 -21.83 -2.12
N LYS A 818 -20.97 -22.79 -3.06
CA LYS A 818 -20.94 -24.22 -2.71
C LYS A 818 -19.77 -24.58 -1.79
N LEU A 819 -18.59 -24.02 -2.03
CA LEU A 819 -17.42 -24.19 -1.16
C LEU A 819 -17.69 -23.64 0.25
N LEU A 820 -18.31 -22.47 0.39
CA LEU A 820 -18.71 -21.93 1.69
C LEU A 820 -19.69 -22.87 2.43
N HIS A 821 -20.74 -23.32 1.75
CA HIS A 821 -21.71 -24.27 2.34
C HIS A 821 -21.06 -25.62 2.68
N PHE A 822 -20.02 -26.04 1.94
CA PHE A 822 -19.24 -27.21 2.30
C PHE A 822 -18.38 -26.98 3.53
N LEU A 823 -17.83 -25.78 3.69
CA LEU A 823 -16.97 -25.41 4.82
C LEU A 823 -17.76 -25.33 6.13
N SER A 824 -18.96 -24.73 6.14
CA SER A 824 -19.83 -24.68 7.32
C SER A 824 -20.27 -26.08 7.78
N ASP A 825 -20.58 -26.97 6.83
CA ASP A 825 -21.04 -28.34 7.11
C ASP A 825 -19.91 -29.40 7.12
N ILE A 826 -18.63 -29.00 7.11
CA ILE A 826 -17.53 -29.92 6.83
C ILE A 826 -17.52 -31.12 7.78
N LYS A 827 -17.71 -30.90 9.10
CA LYS A 827 -17.75 -31.97 10.10
C LYS A 827 -18.88 -32.97 9.77
N LYS A 828 -20.11 -32.47 9.58
CA LYS A 828 -21.29 -33.28 9.27
C LYS A 828 -21.13 -34.08 7.98
N LYS A 829 -20.56 -33.48 6.93
CA LYS A 829 -20.31 -34.15 5.65
C LYS A 829 -19.24 -35.22 5.76
N LEU A 830 -18.19 -35.00 6.55
CA LEU A 830 -17.14 -36.02 6.77
C LEU A 830 -17.68 -37.26 7.49
N PHE A 831 -18.64 -37.12 8.41
CA PHE A 831 -19.30 -38.27 9.06
C PHE A 831 -20.12 -39.13 8.11
N HIS A 832 -20.78 -38.51 7.12
CA HIS A 832 -21.67 -39.21 6.19
C HIS A 832 -20.91 -39.50 4.90
N ASN A 833 -20.27 -40.68 4.82
CA ASN A 833 -19.40 -41.04 3.69
C ASN A 833 -20.06 -40.81 2.32
N GLU A 834 -21.34 -41.14 2.15
CA GLU A 834 -22.06 -40.88 0.88
C GLU A 834 -22.13 -39.38 0.53
N GLN A 835 -22.47 -38.52 1.50
CA GLN A 835 -22.51 -37.06 1.29
C GLN A 835 -21.12 -36.50 0.94
N TYR A 836 -20.08 -37.02 1.59
CA TYR A 836 -18.71 -36.67 1.28
C TYR A 836 -18.30 -37.13 -0.14
N GLN A 837 -18.61 -38.37 -0.54
CA GLN A 837 -18.29 -38.85 -1.89
C GLN A 837 -19.03 -38.05 -2.97
N ASN A 838 -20.29 -37.67 -2.71
CA ASN A 838 -21.04 -36.81 -3.61
C ASN A 838 -20.37 -35.44 -3.77
N ALA A 839 -20.05 -34.77 -2.68
CA ALA A 839 -19.35 -33.47 -2.70
C ALA A 839 -17.97 -33.56 -3.38
N LYS A 840 -17.22 -34.65 -3.14
CA LYS A 840 -15.90 -34.89 -3.74
C LYS A 840 -15.95 -34.97 -5.27
N ASN A 841 -17.07 -35.42 -5.83
CA ASN A 841 -17.27 -35.52 -7.27
C ASN A 841 -17.67 -34.20 -7.93
N GLU A 842 -18.14 -33.22 -7.15
CA GLU A 842 -18.51 -31.90 -7.65
C GLU A 842 -17.30 -31.03 -8.05
N ASP A 843 -17.55 -30.11 -8.98
CA ASP A 843 -16.52 -29.23 -9.54
C ASP A 843 -15.91 -28.29 -8.50
N PHE A 844 -16.71 -27.69 -7.61
CA PHE A 844 -16.20 -26.78 -6.57
C PHE A 844 -15.12 -27.47 -5.72
N PHE A 845 -15.32 -28.75 -5.38
CA PHE A 845 -14.41 -29.49 -4.52
C PHE A 845 -13.09 -29.76 -5.24
N LYS A 846 -13.15 -30.25 -6.47
CA LYS A 846 -11.97 -30.52 -7.32
C LYS A 846 -11.16 -29.24 -7.58
N LYS A 847 -11.87 -28.14 -7.83
CA LYS A 847 -11.29 -26.82 -8.15
C LYS A 847 -10.66 -26.14 -6.94
N TYR A 848 -11.33 -26.08 -5.79
CA TYR A 848 -10.89 -25.22 -4.68
C TYR A 848 -10.34 -25.96 -3.47
N VAL A 849 -10.70 -27.23 -3.25
CA VAL A 849 -10.22 -27.97 -2.07
C VAL A 849 -8.89 -28.63 -2.39
N LYS A 850 -7.80 -28.12 -1.82
CA LYS A 850 -6.46 -28.73 -1.95
C LYS A 850 -6.37 -29.99 -1.10
N SER A 851 -6.61 -29.83 0.20
CA SER A 851 -6.61 -30.90 1.22
C SER A 851 -7.60 -30.57 2.33
N ILE A 852 -8.04 -31.59 3.04
CA ILE A 852 -8.81 -31.47 4.28
C ILE A 852 -7.87 -31.89 5.42
N LYS A 853 -7.50 -30.92 6.25
CA LYS A 853 -6.62 -31.12 7.41
C LYS A 853 -7.44 -31.04 8.69
N PHE A 854 -6.81 -31.25 9.84
CA PHE A 854 -7.46 -31.05 11.13
C PHE A 854 -6.51 -30.47 12.16
N LYS A 855 -7.08 -29.89 13.22
CA LYS A 855 -6.37 -29.45 14.42
C LYS A 855 -6.83 -30.28 15.61
N PRO A 856 -5.93 -30.92 16.37
CA PRO A 856 -6.32 -31.61 17.59
C PRO A 856 -6.78 -30.62 18.68
N ALA A 857 -7.78 -31.02 19.46
CA ALA A 857 -8.18 -30.36 20.69
C ALA A 857 -7.22 -30.73 21.82
N PHE A 858 -5.98 -30.24 21.75
CA PHE A 858 -4.90 -30.63 22.68
C PHE A 858 -5.26 -30.42 24.15
N GLY A 859 -6.09 -29.42 24.47
CA GLY A 859 -6.54 -29.15 25.84
C GLY A 859 -7.17 -30.37 26.52
N SER A 860 -7.96 -31.17 25.81
CA SER A 860 -8.57 -32.41 26.33
C SER A 860 -7.53 -33.50 26.65
N LEU A 861 -6.34 -33.42 26.04
CA LEU A 861 -5.22 -34.33 26.27
C LEU A 861 -4.22 -33.76 27.29
N GLY A 862 -4.51 -32.63 27.96
CA GLY A 862 -3.57 -31.98 28.87
C GLY A 862 -2.37 -31.33 28.16
N LEU A 863 -2.47 -31.13 26.84
CA LEU A 863 -1.43 -30.55 26.00
C LEU A 863 -1.89 -29.19 25.44
N SER A 864 -0.95 -28.41 24.93
CA SER A 864 -1.24 -27.22 24.16
C SER A 864 -0.25 -27.04 23.01
N GLN A 865 -0.69 -26.29 22.01
CA GLN A 865 0.13 -25.93 20.87
C GLN A 865 0.76 -24.56 21.12
N PHE A 866 2.07 -24.55 21.29
CA PHE A 866 2.85 -23.35 21.53
C PHE A 866 3.53 -22.84 20.26
N TYR A 867 3.69 -21.54 20.21
CA TYR A 867 4.37 -20.80 19.15
C TYR A 867 5.47 -19.96 19.77
N LEU A 868 6.64 -19.96 19.15
CA LEU A 868 7.79 -19.14 19.52
C LEU A 868 8.20 -18.32 18.32
N PHE A 869 8.02 -17.01 18.38
CA PHE A 869 8.84 -16.08 17.60
C PHE A 869 10.12 -15.82 18.39
N ILE A 870 11.30 -15.93 17.77
CA ILE A 870 12.58 -15.59 18.40
C ILE A 870 13.49 -14.89 17.38
N ASP A 871 14.05 -13.76 17.79
CA ASP A 871 15.05 -12.99 17.05
C ASP A 871 16.35 -12.93 17.86
N CYS A 872 17.45 -13.29 17.21
CA CYS A 872 18.76 -13.41 17.81
C CYS A 872 19.76 -12.58 16.99
N PRO A 873 20.66 -11.81 17.63
CA PRO A 873 21.68 -11.04 16.91
C PRO A 873 22.55 -11.91 15.99
N ASN A 874 22.83 -13.14 16.42
CA ASN A 874 23.58 -14.13 15.67
C ASN A 874 22.99 -15.51 15.94
N LEU A 875 22.51 -16.18 14.88
CA LEU A 875 21.94 -17.53 15.00
C LEU A 875 22.99 -18.59 15.37
N ASN A 876 24.27 -18.37 15.10
CA ASN A 876 25.34 -19.31 15.46
C ASN A 876 25.57 -19.39 16.98
N ASP A 877 25.14 -18.38 17.74
CA ASP A 877 25.25 -18.37 19.20
C ASP A 877 24.12 -19.18 19.86
N ILE A 878 23.15 -19.63 19.06
CA ILE A 878 22.01 -20.43 19.50
C ILE A 878 22.27 -21.89 19.14
N ASP A 879 22.26 -22.73 20.18
CA ASP A 879 22.21 -24.16 19.99
C ASP A 879 20.84 -24.56 19.42
N LEU A 880 20.79 -24.82 18.11
CA LEU A 880 19.56 -25.18 17.40
C LEU A 880 18.99 -26.53 17.87
N LYS A 881 19.83 -27.47 18.34
CA LYS A 881 19.34 -28.74 18.90
C LYS A 881 18.54 -28.48 20.17
N LEU A 882 19.02 -27.61 21.06
CA LEU A 882 18.28 -27.22 22.27
C LEU A 882 17.06 -26.34 21.97
N LEU A 883 17.08 -25.55 20.89
CA LEU A 883 15.93 -24.77 20.47
C LEU A 883 14.82 -25.67 19.88
N PHE A 884 15.19 -26.67 19.08
CA PHE A 884 14.25 -27.65 18.52
C PHE A 884 14.04 -28.81 19.49
N LEU A 885 13.30 -28.55 20.55
CA LEU A 885 12.88 -29.57 21.52
C LEU A 885 12.27 -30.81 20.82
N ASN A 886 12.33 -31.96 21.48
CA ASN A 886 11.78 -33.23 20.99
C ASN A 886 10.26 -33.25 20.74
N THR A 887 9.57 -32.15 21.01
CA THR A 887 8.15 -31.91 20.73
C THR A 887 7.89 -30.86 19.64
N PHE A 888 8.94 -30.44 18.93
CA PHE A 888 8.89 -29.53 17.80
C PHE A 888 7.96 -30.04 16.68
N GLN A 889 7.25 -29.12 16.01
CA GLN A 889 6.33 -29.45 14.92
C GLN A 889 6.74 -28.86 13.58
N SER A 890 7.04 -27.57 13.56
CA SER A 890 7.37 -26.85 12.32
C SER A 890 8.15 -25.59 12.60
N LEU A 891 9.01 -25.23 11.65
CA LEU A 891 9.80 -24.01 11.65
C LEU A 891 9.41 -23.18 10.45
N LYS A 892 9.28 -21.88 10.66
CA LYS A 892 9.22 -20.88 9.61
C LYS A 892 10.22 -19.78 9.88
N PHE A 893 10.64 -19.10 8.82
CA PHE A 893 11.53 -17.95 8.91
C PHE A 893 11.19 -16.97 7.79
N PRO A 894 11.40 -15.66 7.96
CA PRO A 894 11.31 -14.72 6.86
C PRO A 894 12.34 -15.08 5.80
N MET A 895 11.91 -15.21 4.54
CA MET A 895 12.82 -15.55 3.46
C MET A 895 13.69 -14.33 3.10
N CYS A 896 14.86 -14.25 3.72
CA CYS A 896 15.91 -13.26 3.48
C CYS A 896 17.31 -13.88 3.66
N ILE A 897 18.33 -13.17 3.17
CA ILE A 897 19.73 -13.46 3.45
C ILE A 897 20.23 -12.31 4.32
N ASP A 898 20.39 -12.57 5.61
CA ASP A 898 20.88 -11.58 6.55
C ASP A 898 21.70 -12.28 7.64
N GLU A 899 22.42 -11.50 8.42
CA GLU A 899 23.18 -11.94 9.60
C GLU A 899 22.26 -12.40 10.74
N SER A 900 21.12 -11.72 10.92
CA SER A 900 20.09 -12.07 11.90
C SER A 900 18.79 -12.40 11.18
N VAL A 901 18.36 -13.67 11.25
CA VAL A 901 17.06 -14.10 10.70
C VAL A 901 16.20 -14.65 11.84
N PRO A 902 15.04 -14.07 12.12
CA PRO A 902 14.20 -14.56 13.19
C PRO A 902 13.53 -15.88 12.81
N LEU A 903 13.27 -16.71 13.82
CA LEU A 903 12.64 -18.00 13.68
C LEU A 903 11.23 -17.97 14.27
N TYR A 904 10.28 -18.58 13.58
CA TYR A 904 8.92 -18.78 14.03
C TYR A 904 8.63 -20.28 14.14
N ILE A 905 8.68 -20.78 15.37
CA ILE A 905 8.67 -22.20 15.69
C ILE A 905 7.33 -22.58 16.32
N LYS A 906 6.90 -23.81 16.09
CA LYS A 906 5.69 -24.39 16.65
C LYS A 906 6.04 -25.68 17.42
N TYR A 907 5.48 -25.85 18.61
CA TYR A 907 5.70 -26.98 19.52
C TYR A 907 4.38 -27.55 20.03
N ILE A 908 4.42 -28.80 20.52
CA ILE A 908 3.42 -29.34 21.45
C ILE A 908 4.05 -29.43 22.83
N MET A 909 3.40 -28.92 23.86
CA MET A 909 3.92 -29.06 25.23
C MET A 909 2.76 -29.30 26.20
N PRO A 910 3.04 -29.78 27.42
CA PRO A 910 2.05 -29.80 28.50
C PRO A 910 1.42 -28.41 28.68
N TYR A 911 0.10 -28.38 28.86
CA TYR A 911 -0.68 -27.13 28.91
C TYR A 911 -0.21 -26.20 30.04
N ASP A 912 -0.09 -26.74 31.25
CA ASP A 912 0.21 -25.98 32.47
C ASP A 912 1.71 -25.78 32.73
N ASN A 913 2.57 -26.53 32.04
CA ASN A 913 4.02 -26.52 32.29
C ASN A 913 4.83 -26.59 30.99
N PRO A 914 4.81 -25.54 30.15
CA PRO A 914 5.62 -25.50 28.94
C PRO A 914 7.13 -25.41 29.27
N ASN A 915 7.95 -26.09 28.48
CA ASN A 915 9.41 -26.07 28.68
C ASN A 915 10.03 -24.77 28.17
N SER A 916 10.02 -23.72 28.99
CA SER A 916 10.67 -22.44 28.67
C SER A 916 12.10 -22.35 29.23
N ARG A 917 12.70 -23.44 29.72
CA ARG A 917 13.98 -23.38 30.45
C ARG A 917 15.12 -22.85 29.59
N TYR A 918 15.23 -23.32 28.35
CA TYR A 918 16.28 -22.86 27.44
C TYR A 918 16.11 -21.38 27.07
N LEU A 919 14.88 -20.91 26.83
CA LEU A 919 14.59 -19.48 26.61
C LEU A 919 14.94 -18.63 27.84
N ASN A 920 14.57 -19.11 29.03
CA ASN A 920 14.90 -18.44 30.29
C ASN A 920 16.41 -18.40 30.53
N TRP A 921 17.13 -19.45 30.12
CA TRP A 921 18.58 -19.49 30.20
C TRP A 921 19.22 -18.54 29.19
N LEU A 922 18.79 -18.54 27.93
CA LEU A 922 19.30 -17.65 26.87
C LEU A 922 19.15 -16.17 27.25
N THR A 923 18.00 -15.82 27.82
CA THR A 923 17.71 -14.45 28.27
C THR A 923 18.54 -14.03 29.49
N LYS A 924 18.74 -14.94 30.45
CA LYS A 924 19.44 -14.64 31.72
C LYS A 924 20.97 -14.76 31.64
N SER A 925 21.50 -15.71 30.87
CA SER A 925 22.91 -16.14 30.97
C SER A 925 23.79 -15.76 29.79
N LYS A 926 23.23 -15.61 28.57
CA LYS A 926 24.03 -15.44 27.34
C LYS A 926 23.78 -14.16 26.56
N LYS A 927 22.77 -13.34 26.90
CA LYS A 927 22.32 -12.17 26.10
C LYS A 927 22.17 -12.49 24.59
N GLY A 928 21.92 -13.76 24.24
CA GLY A 928 21.88 -14.24 22.84
C GLY A 928 20.54 -14.01 22.13
N VAL A 929 19.60 -13.30 22.76
CA VAL A 929 18.24 -13.09 22.24
C VAL A 929 17.94 -11.60 22.23
N ARG A 930 17.62 -11.06 21.04
CA ARG A 930 17.18 -9.67 20.87
C ARG A 930 15.71 -9.54 21.28
N SER A 931 14.86 -10.47 20.86
CA SER A 931 13.47 -10.50 21.28
C SER A 931 12.84 -11.88 21.08
N TYR A 932 11.79 -12.20 21.84
CA TYR A 932 10.95 -13.37 21.55
C TYR A 932 9.51 -13.15 22.02
N CYS A 933 8.59 -13.92 21.45
CA CYS A 933 7.22 -14.05 21.93
C CYS A 933 6.85 -15.54 21.92
N PHE A 934 6.58 -16.09 23.10
CA PHE A 934 6.24 -17.49 23.34
C PHE A 934 4.80 -17.59 23.85
N TYR A 935 3.90 -18.18 23.08
CA TYR A 935 2.47 -18.17 23.36
C TYR A 935 1.75 -19.45 22.94
N SER A 936 0.62 -19.74 23.60
CA SER A 936 -0.33 -20.77 23.17
C SER A 936 -1.58 -20.14 22.58
N VAL A 937 -2.28 -20.90 21.73
CA VAL A 937 -3.58 -20.48 21.17
C VAL A 937 -4.68 -21.07 22.04
N GLN A 938 -5.52 -20.20 22.61
CA GLN A 938 -6.66 -20.60 23.44
C GLN A 938 -7.90 -20.83 22.58
N LYS A 939 -8.14 -19.92 21.63
CA LYS A 939 -9.33 -19.91 20.78
C LYS A 939 -8.97 -19.40 19.38
N GLU A 940 -9.66 -19.89 18.36
CA GLU A 940 -9.48 -19.43 16.98
C GLU A 940 -10.81 -19.22 16.26
N TYR A 941 -10.94 -18.06 15.62
CA TYR A 941 -12.02 -17.72 14.69
C TYR A 941 -11.48 -17.79 13.27
N ARG A 942 -12.09 -18.64 12.44
CA ARG A 942 -11.79 -18.72 11.01
C ARG A 942 -12.86 -18.03 10.21
N ILE A 943 -12.41 -17.05 9.42
CA ILE A 943 -13.25 -16.19 8.62
C ILE A 943 -13.02 -16.57 7.16
N PHE A 944 -14.09 -17.03 6.49
CA PHE A 944 -14.13 -17.17 5.04
C PHE A 944 -15.50 -16.73 4.52
N HIS A 945 -15.56 -15.69 3.70
CA HIS A 945 -16.84 -15.10 3.26
C HIS A 945 -16.74 -14.46 1.86
N LEU A 946 -17.88 -14.26 1.20
CA LEU A 946 -17.99 -13.72 -0.17
C LEU A 946 -18.81 -12.43 -0.28
N ASP A 947 -19.40 -11.96 0.82
CA ASP A 947 -20.31 -10.80 0.87
C ASP A 947 -19.64 -9.45 0.60
N LYS A 948 -18.30 -9.40 0.58
CA LYS A 948 -17.52 -8.17 0.37
C LYS A 948 -16.33 -8.45 -0.54
N ASN A 949 -15.81 -7.42 -1.20
CA ASN A 949 -14.52 -7.42 -1.90
C ASN A 949 -14.34 -8.47 -3.02
N LEU A 950 -15.38 -9.21 -3.44
CA LEU A 950 -15.32 -10.14 -4.58
C LEU A 950 -16.03 -9.52 -5.79
N THR A 951 -15.34 -9.47 -6.92
CA THR A 951 -15.92 -9.04 -8.22
C THR A 951 -15.84 -10.19 -9.22
N SER A 952 -16.44 -10.00 -10.40
CA SER A 952 -16.32 -10.94 -11.53
C SER A 952 -14.87 -11.15 -11.99
N LYS A 953 -13.96 -10.22 -11.65
CA LYS A 953 -12.53 -10.28 -12.00
C LYS A 953 -11.62 -10.79 -10.88
N GLY A 954 -12.14 -10.94 -9.65
CA GLY A 954 -11.42 -11.47 -8.50
C GLY A 954 -11.57 -10.62 -7.24
N TRP A 955 -10.69 -10.85 -6.27
CA TRP A 955 -10.68 -10.10 -5.01
C TRP A 955 -10.17 -8.68 -5.24
N ARG A 956 -10.92 -7.68 -4.78
CA ARG A 956 -10.55 -6.27 -4.82
C ARG A 956 -10.36 -5.76 -3.41
N TYR A 957 -9.10 -5.70 -2.98
CA TYR A 957 -8.73 -5.14 -1.67
C TYR A 957 -8.25 -3.72 -1.85
N ASP A 958 -8.99 -2.77 -1.27
CA ASP A 958 -8.66 -1.35 -1.24
C ASP A 958 -8.38 -0.89 0.19
N LYS A 959 -7.32 -0.09 0.37
CA LYS A 959 -6.87 0.37 1.69
C LYS A 959 -7.85 1.37 2.30
N ASP A 960 -8.47 2.21 1.47
CA ASP A 960 -9.34 3.29 1.90
C ASP A 960 -10.71 2.71 2.28
N ASP A 961 -11.19 1.71 1.55
CA ASP A 961 -12.37 0.92 1.94
C ASP A 961 -12.16 0.22 3.30
N PHE A 962 -11.00 -0.40 3.52
CA PHE A 962 -10.66 -1.00 4.80
C PHE A 962 -10.58 0.04 5.92
N LYS A 963 -9.93 1.18 5.67
CA LYS A 963 -9.81 2.28 6.63
C LYS A 963 -11.19 2.79 7.05
N VAL A 964 -12.06 3.11 6.09
CA VAL A 964 -13.43 3.57 6.37
C VAL A 964 -14.23 2.53 7.15
N TYR A 965 -14.07 1.24 6.82
CA TYR A 965 -14.71 0.15 7.56
C TYR A 965 -14.23 0.10 9.01
N ALA A 966 -12.92 0.18 9.25
CA ALA A 966 -12.34 0.21 10.58
C ALA A 966 -12.80 1.43 11.39
N GLU A 967 -12.80 2.62 10.79
CA GLU A 967 -13.25 3.86 11.41
C GLU A 967 -14.72 3.80 11.84
N ARG A 968 -15.61 3.21 11.01
CA ARG A 968 -17.01 3.01 11.40
C ARG A 968 -17.13 2.10 12.62
N ILE A 969 -16.37 1.01 12.71
CA ILE A 969 -16.37 0.13 13.89
C ILE A 969 -15.83 0.84 15.13
N LEU A 970 -14.79 1.65 14.98
CA LEU A 970 -14.17 2.35 16.10
C LEU A 970 -15.05 3.47 16.65
N PHE A 971 -15.71 4.22 15.76
CA PHE A 971 -16.23 5.53 16.08
C PHE A 971 -17.74 5.69 15.92
N ARG A 972 -18.51 4.73 15.39
CA ARG A 972 -19.97 4.81 15.29
C ARG A 972 -20.68 3.80 16.19
N GLU A 973 -21.52 4.26 17.11
CA GLU A 973 -22.25 3.37 18.03
C GLU A 973 -23.41 2.64 17.35
N ASP A 974 -24.03 3.29 16.36
CA ASP A 974 -25.11 2.76 15.54
C ASP A 974 -24.60 1.76 14.48
N TYR A 975 -23.29 1.74 14.22
CA TYR A 975 -22.69 0.85 13.25
C TYR A 975 -22.37 -0.50 13.87
N ASN A 976 -23.32 -1.43 13.75
CA ASN A 976 -23.10 -2.83 14.09
C ASN A 976 -23.07 -3.66 12.79
N PRO A 977 -21.88 -3.87 12.17
CA PRO A 977 -21.80 -4.65 10.96
C PRO A 977 -22.21 -6.09 11.25
N GLN A 978 -23.08 -6.65 10.41
CA GLN A 978 -23.33 -8.09 10.45
C GLN A 978 -22.00 -8.80 10.17
N LEU A 979 -21.55 -9.56 11.15
CA LEU A 979 -20.33 -10.35 11.04
C LEU A 979 -20.60 -11.55 10.14
N PRO A 980 -19.64 -11.93 9.26
CA PRO A 980 -19.76 -13.15 8.49
C PRO A 980 -19.84 -14.35 9.45
N GLU A 981 -20.41 -15.46 8.99
CA GLU A 981 -20.36 -16.71 9.74
C GLU A 981 -18.90 -17.11 9.97
N MET A 982 -18.53 -17.32 11.24
CA MET A 982 -17.18 -17.67 11.65
C MET A 982 -17.17 -19.07 12.22
N ILE A 983 -16.18 -19.87 11.81
CA ILE A 983 -15.96 -21.17 12.44
C ILE A 983 -15.08 -20.95 13.67
N GLU A 984 -15.61 -21.28 14.83
CA GLU A 984 -14.94 -21.18 16.11
C GLU A 984 -14.30 -22.52 16.51
N TYR A 985 -13.03 -22.47 16.92
CA TYR A 985 -12.34 -23.61 17.53
C TYR A 985 -11.85 -23.23 18.93
N ASN A 986 -12.28 -23.99 19.94
CA ASN A 986 -11.83 -23.84 21.31
C ASN A 986 -10.76 -24.91 21.63
N PHE A 987 -9.57 -24.45 22.06
CA PHE A 987 -8.43 -25.32 22.40
C PHE A 987 -8.14 -25.37 23.90
N GLN A 988 -8.97 -24.73 24.73
CA GLN A 988 -8.82 -24.73 26.18
C GLN A 988 -9.07 -26.13 26.78
N LYS A 989 -8.57 -26.34 28.00
CA LYS A 989 -8.79 -27.57 28.76
C LYS A 989 -10.28 -27.72 29.12
N PRO A 990 -10.87 -28.92 29.03
CA PRO A 990 -12.25 -29.14 29.47
C PRO A 990 -12.43 -28.79 30.95
N LEU A 991 -13.54 -28.13 31.28
CA LEU A 991 -13.88 -27.73 32.65
C LEU A 991 -13.91 -28.91 33.65
N ASN A 992 -14.19 -30.12 33.15
CA ASN A 992 -14.30 -31.34 33.95
C ASN A 992 -12.93 -31.94 34.36
N GLY A 993 -11.82 -31.38 33.89
CA GLY A 993 -10.46 -31.74 34.35
C GLY A 993 -9.91 -33.11 33.94
N MET A 994 -10.72 -34.03 33.39
CA MET A 994 -10.24 -35.32 32.89
C MET A 994 -9.29 -35.15 31.70
N ILE A 995 -8.05 -35.59 31.88
CA ILE A 995 -7.02 -35.65 30.84
C ILE A 995 -6.92 -37.10 30.34
N PHE A 996 -6.95 -37.30 29.02
CA PHE A 996 -6.71 -38.60 28.41
C PHE A 996 -5.26 -39.04 28.58
N SER A 997 -5.04 -40.21 29.19
CA SER A 997 -3.72 -40.83 29.40
C SER A 997 -3.13 -41.36 28.08
N PRO A 998 -1.80 -41.65 28.03
CA PRO A 998 -1.17 -42.25 26.86
C PRO A 998 -1.86 -43.53 26.37
N ASP A 999 -2.37 -44.35 27.29
CA ASP A 999 -3.01 -45.64 26.95
C ASP A 999 -4.50 -45.51 26.59
N SER A 1000 -5.07 -44.31 26.68
CA SER A 1000 -6.47 -44.08 26.31
C SER A 1000 -6.73 -44.38 24.83
N PRO A 1001 -7.90 -44.95 24.46
CA PRO A 1001 -8.27 -45.17 23.07
C PRO A 1001 -8.21 -43.90 22.20
N GLU A 1002 -8.53 -42.75 22.78
CA GLU A 1002 -8.52 -41.44 22.14
C GLU A 1002 -7.10 -40.97 21.80
N PHE A 1003 -6.16 -41.07 22.76
CA PHE A 1003 -4.77 -40.69 22.49
C PHE A 1003 -4.12 -41.63 21.48
N GLN A 1004 -4.37 -42.93 21.59
CA GLN A 1004 -3.90 -43.93 20.63
C GLN A 1004 -4.51 -43.73 19.23
N ALA A 1005 -5.78 -43.32 19.13
CA ALA A 1005 -6.39 -42.92 17.88
C ALA A 1005 -5.70 -41.68 17.28
N LEU A 1006 -5.37 -40.68 18.11
CA LEU A 1006 -4.71 -39.47 17.64
C LEU A 1006 -3.31 -39.75 17.10
N ILE A 1007 -2.49 -40.55 17.81
CA ILE A 1007 -1.15 -40.94 17.36
C ILE A 1007 -1.18 -41.60 15.97
N LYS A 1008 -2.22 -42.39 15.66
CA LYS A 1008 -2.36 -43.07 14.36
C LYS A 1008 -2.58 -42.11 13.19
N ILE A 1009 -3.17 -40.93 13.42
CA ILE A 1009 -3.55 -39.99 12.35
C ILE A 1009 -2.78 -38.66 12.40
N TYR A 1010 -2.06 -38.41 13.49
CA TYR A 1010 -1.35 -37.16 13.75
C TYR A 1010 0.13 -37.40 14.05
N SER A 1011 0.99 -36.72 13.28
CA SER A 1011 2.43 -36.63 13.47
C SER A 1011 2.90 -35.21 13.11
N THR A 1012 4.16 -35.00 12.71
CA THR A 1012 4.60 -33.73 12.11
C THR A 1012 3.85 -33.36 10.83
N LYS A 1013 3.33 -34.35 10.08
CA LYS A 1013 2.48 -34.15 8.91
C LYS A 1013 1.12 -34.80 9.18
N SER A 1014 0.15 -34.00 9.59
CA SER A 1014 -1.24 -34.48 9.73
C SER A 1014 -1.73 -35.07 8.41
N ILE A 1015 -2.47 -36.18 8.48
CA ILE A 1015 -3.03 -36.82 7.30
C ILE A 1015 -3.97 -35.87 6.55
N ASP A 1016 -4.00 -35.98 5.22
CA ASP A 1016 -5.03 -35.33 4.41
C ASP A 1016 -6.29 -36.20 4.43
N ILE A 1017 -7.29 -35.84 5.23
CA ILE A 1017 -8.57 -36.56 5.37
C ILE A 1017 -9.19 -36.83 3.99
N LYS A 1018 -9.01 -35.90 3.04
CA LYS A 1018 -9.48 -36.01 1.65
C LYS A 1018 -9.02 -37.30 0.97
N SER A 1019 -7.80 -37.73 1.28
CA SER A 1019 -7.12 -38.89 0.68
C SER A 1019 -7.47 -40.22 1.32
N PHE A 1020 -7.96 -40.23 2.57
CA PHE A 1020 -8.18 -41.47 3.34
C PHE A 1020 -9.64 -41.94 3.34
N LEU A 1021 -10.59 -41.02 3.25
CA LEU A 1021 -12.03 -41.31 3.13
C LEU A 1021 -12.32 -41.99 1.78
N GLY A 1022 -12.39 -43.33 1.81
CA GLY A 1022 -12.55 -44.21 0.64
C GLY A 1022 -11.41 -45.22 0.40
N THR A 1023 -10.40 -45.27 1.27
CA THR A 1023 -9.29 -46.25 1.17
C THR A 1023 -9.56 -47.53 1.97
N LYS A 1024 -8.82 -48.61 1.68
CA LYS A 1024 -8.90 -49.88 2.44
C LYS A 1024 -8.30 -49.80 3.86
N LYS A 1025 -7.81 -48.64 4.31
CA LYS A 1025 -7.18 -48.44 5.63
C LYS A 1025 -8.22 -48.22 6.73
N ARG A 1026 -9.04 -49.25 7.02
CA ARG A 1026 -10.16 -49.19 7.98
C ARG A 1026 -9.75 -48.59 9.34
N ALA A 1027 -8.67 -49.07 9.93
CA ALA A 1027 -8.19 -48.59 11.24
C ALA A 1027 -7.89 -47.08 11.32
N THR A 1028 -7.43 -46.46 10.22
CA THR A 1028 -7.16 -45.00 10.16
C THR A 1028 -8.46 -44.21 10.06
N VAL A 1029 -9.44 -44.74 9.30
CA VAL A 1029 -10.77 -44.15 9.15
C VAL A 1029 -11.53 -44.24 10.47
N ASP A 1030 -11.50 -45.40 11.14
CA ASP A 1030 -12.15 -45.61 12.43
C ASP A 1030 -11.59 -44.63 13.48
N ALA A 1031 -10.27 -44.51 13.58
CA ALA A 1031 -9.62 -43.54 14.47
C ALA A 1031 -10.06 -42.09 14.18
N LEU A 1032 -10.17 -41.72 12.90
CA LEU A 1032 -10.62 -40.39 12.50
C LEU A 1032 -12.08 -40.13 12.87
N MET A 1033 -12.97 -41.10 12.66
CA MET A 1033 -14.39 -40.96 13.02
C MET A 1033 -14.59 -40.87 14.53
N THR A 1034 -13.90 -41.71 15.31
CA THR A 1034 -13.95 -41.65 16.78
C THR A 1034 -13.52 -40.28 17.31
N LEU A 1035 -12.45 -39.70 16.74
CA LEU A 1035 -11.96 -38.39 17.20
C LEU A 1035 -12.85 -37.23 16.75
N LEU A 1036 -13.45 -37.30 15.56
CA LEU A 1036 -14.46 -36.32 15.14
C LEU A 1036 -15.70 -36.38 16.03
N GLU A 1037 -16.13 -37.58 16.45
CA GLU A 1037 -17.36 -37.81 17.23
C GLU A 1037 -17.24 -37.21 18.62
N LYS A 1038 -16.05 -37.33 19.21
CA LYS A 1038 -15.72 -36.81 20.53
C LYS A 1038 -15.25 -35.35 20.53
N ASP A 1039 -15.33 -34.65 19.39
CA ASP A 1039 -14.83 -33.26 19.26
C ASP A 1039 -13.35 -33.08 19.62
N LEU A 1040 -12.54 -34.13 19.40
CA LEU A 1040 -11.11 -34.13 19.69
C LEU A 1040 -10.25 -33.69 18.51
N ILE A 1041 -10.83 -33.56 17.31
CA ILE A 1041 -10.19 -32.96 16.15
C ILE A 1041 -11.15 -32.02 15.41
N PHE A 1042 -10.64 -30.87 14.97
CA PHE A 1042 -11.38 -29.87 14.22
C PHE A 1042 -10.96 -29.89 12.75
N PRO A 1043 -11.80 -30.42 11.83
CA PRO A 1043 -11.48 -30.49 10.41
C PRO A 1043 -11.52 -29.11 9.75
N TYR A 1044 -10.65 -28.89 8.78
CA TYR A 1044 -10.47 -27.59 8.17
C TYR A 1044 -9.89 -27.67 6.75
N LEU A 1045 -10.28 -26.73 5.88
CA LEU A 1045 -9.84 -26.74 4.48
C LEU A 1045 -8.50 -26.01 4.27
N SER A 1046 -7.64 -26.62 3.46
CA SER A 1046 -6.62 -25.91 2.70
C SER A 1046 -7.17 -25.64 1.30
N LEU A 1047 -7.22 -24.37 0.93
CA LEU A 1047 -7.79 -23.92 -0.33
C LEU A 1047 -6.70 -23.75 -1.41
N LYS A 1048 -7.12 -23.75 -2.69
CA LYS A 1048 -6.31 -23.46 -3.88
C LYS A 1048 -7.18 -22.72 -4.92
N ASN A 1049 -6.55 -22.14 -5.95
CA ASN A 1049 -7.19 -21.45 -7.06
C ASN A 1049 -8.07 -20.26 -6.65
N LEU A 1050 -7.75 -19.62 -5.52
CA LEU A 1050 -8.44 -18.42 -5.04
C LEU A 1050 -7.65 -17.13 -5.28
N GLY A 1051 -6.44 -17.17 -5.84
CA GLY A 1051 -5.69 -15.94 -6.17
C GLY A 1051 -5.11 -15.18 -4.97
N PHE A 1052 -5.13 -15.76 -3.76
CA PHE A 1052 -4.39 -15.23 -2.60
C PHE A 1052 -2.91 -15.60 -2.71
N ASN A 1053 -2.05 -14.59 -2.87
CA ASN A 1053 -0.63 -14.76 -3.17
C ASN A 1053 0.26 -14.42 -1.96
N GLU A 1054 -0.20 -13.56 -1.05
CA GLU A 1054 0.58 -13.10 0.10
C GLU A 1054 -0.11 -13.44 1.43
N VAL A 1055 0.70 -13.67 2.47
CA VAL A 1055 0.21 -13.94 3.82
C VAL A 1055 0.99 -13.11 4.82
N ILE A 1056 0.26 -12.31 5.60
CA ILE A 1056 0.81 -11.56 6.72
C ILE A 1056 0.36 -12.22 8.02
N ARG A 1057 1.25 -12.30 9.00
CA ARG A 1057 0.90 -12.62 10.38
C ARG A 1057 1.16 -11.43 11.27
N ILE A 1058 0.24 -11.16 12.19
CA ILE A 1058 0.40 -10.10 13.18
C ILE A 1058 0.23 -10.74 14.55
N ILE A 1059 1.13 -10.47 15.48
CA ILE A 1059 1.04 -10.94 16.87
C ILE A 1059 0.98 -9.71 17.76
N LEU A 1060 -0.10 -9.62 18.55
CA LEU A 1060 -0.43 -8.55 19.48
C LEU A 1060 -0.44 -9.18 20.90
N PRO A 1061 0.69 -9.24 21.61
CA PRO A 1061 0.80 -9.95 22.88
C PRO A 1061 -0.10 -9.36 23.98
N GLU A 1062 -0.12 -8.04 24.15
CA GLU A 1062 -0.89 -7.38 25.21
C GLU A 1062 -2.11 -6.65 24.62
N THR A 1063 -3.30 -7.16 24.92
CA THR A 1063 -4.59 -6.58 24.51
C THR A 1063 -5.60 -6.69 25.66
N THR A 1064 -6.72 -5.96 25.55
CA THR A 1064 -7.87 -6.10 26.46
C THR A 1064 -9.03 -6.79 25.76
N THR A 1065 -9.93 -7.46 26.50
CA THR A 1065 -11.09 -8.14 25.90
C THR A 1065 -11.97 -7.23 25.02
N PRO A 1066 -12.24 -5.95 25.38
CA PRO A 1066 -12.93 -5.03 24.48
C PRO A 1066 -12.18 -4.76 23.18
N ILE A 1067 -10.85 -4.59 23.24
CA ILE A 1067 -10.00 -4.42 22.06
C ILE A 1067 -10.03 -5.68 21.19
N GLN A 1068 -10.00 -6.87 21.79
CA GLN A 1068 -10.06 -8.14 21.07
C GLN A 1068 -11.33 -8.26 20.22
N LYS A 1069 -12.50 -7.91 20.79
CA LYS A 1069 -13.77 -7.87 20.07
C LYS A 1069 -13.75 -6.90 18.90
N LYS A 1070 -13.22 -5.68 19.09
CA LYS A 1070 -13.06 -4.68 18.02
C LYS A 1070 -12.14 -5.18 16.91
N LEU A 1071 -11.01 -5.79 17.26
CA LEU A 1071 -10.07 -6.34 16.27
C LEU A 1071 -10.72 -7.48 15.47
N LEU A 1072 -11.48 -8.38 16.11
CA LEU A 1072 -12.23 -9.42 15.40
C LEU A 1072 -13.21 -8.82 14.38
N GLN A 1073 -13.94 -7.76 14.76
CA GLN A 1073 -14.85 -7.06 13.86
C GLN A 1073 -14.10 -6.39 12.70
N ILE A 1074 -13.03 -5.63 12.99
CA ILE A 1074 -12.26 -4.89 11.97
C ILE A 1074 -11.64 -5.85 10.95
N PHE A 1075 -11.01 -6.92 11.41
CA PHE A 1075 -10.32 -7.87 10.53
C PHE A 1075 -11.28 -8.84 9.84
N SER A 1076 -12.59 -8.81 10.15
CA SER A 1076 -13.64 -9.47 9.36
C SER A 1076 -13.92 -8.78 8.02
N PHE A 1077 -13.25 -7.66 7.72
CA PHE A 1077 -13.20 -7.09 6.38
C PHE A 1077 -12.57 -8.05 5.35
N PHE A 1078 -11.57 -8.82 5.78
CA PHE A 1078 -10.80 -9.68 4.88
C PHE A 1078 -11.52 -11.01 4.66
N ASN A 1079 -11.79 -11.32 3.38
CA ASN A 1079 -12.50 -12.54 2.97
C ASN A 1079 -11.86 -13.83 3.46
N LEU A 1080 -10.55 -13.87 3.70
CA LEU A 1080 -9.88 -15.03 4.25
C LEU A 1080 -8.91 -14.60 5.35
N CYS A 1081 -9.33 -14.81 6.60
CA CYS A 1081 -8.61 -14.38 7.78
C CYS A 1081 -8.71 -15.43 8.91
N THR A 1082 -7.75 -15.41 9.82
CA THR A 1082 -7.80 -16.18 11.06
C THR A 1082 -7.42 -15.25 12.21
N VAL A 1083 -8.28 -15.20 13.22
CA VAL A 1083 -8.08 -14.41 14.44
C VAL A 1083 -7.98 -15.40 15.59
N SER A 1084 -6.86 -15.42 16.29
CA SER A 1084 -6.62 -16.33 17.41
C SER A 1084 -6.45 -15.55 18.70
N GLU A 1085 -7.17 -15.94 19.76
CA GLU A 1085 -6.91 -15.47 21.12
C GLU A 1085 -5.73 -16.26 21.69
N ILE A 1086 -4.75 -15.55 22.24
CA ILE A 1086 -3.47 -16.12 22.67
C ILE A 1086 -3.11 -15.67 24.07
N GLY A 1087 -2.39 -16.52 24.81
CA GLY A 1087 -1.79 -16.19 26.11
C GLY A 1087 -0.33 -16.67 26.16
N GLY A 1088 0.53 -15.99 26.90
CA GLY A 1088 1.94 -16.34 26.95
C GLY A 1088 2.84 -15.27 27.52
N LYS A 1089 4.07 -15.20 26.99
CA LYS A 1089 5.10 -14.26 27.44
C LYS A 1089 5.96 -13.76 26.30
N TYR A 1090 6.54 -12.58 26.47
CA TYR A 1090 7.45 -12.01 25.49
C TYR A 1090 8.55 -11.19 26.17
N PHE A 1091 9.61 -10.94 25.41
CA PHE A 1091 10.76 -10.17 25.83
C PHE A 1091 11.27 -9.36 24.65
N ILE A 1092 11.73 -8.15 24.95
CA ILE A 1092 12.44 -7.28 24.03
C ILE A 1092 13.70 -6.83 24.77
N GLN A 1093 14.84 -6.87 24.09
CA GLN A 1093 16.11 -6.41 24.64
C GLN A 1093 15.96 -4.99 25.19
N GLY A 1094 16.30 -4.83 26.46
CA GLY A 1094 16.07 -3.60 27.22
C GLY A 1094 14.99 -3.72 28.30
N PHE A 1095 14.19 -4.78 28.31
CA PHE A 1095 13.39 -5.13 29.47
C PHE A 1095 14.25 -5.72 30.59
N ASN A 1096 13.90 -5.41 31.85
CA ASN A 1096 14.54 -6.02 33.03
C ASN A 1096 14.18 -7.52 33.16
N LYS A 1097 12.96 -7.89 32.74
CA LYS A 1097 12.44 -9.26 32.77
C LYS A 1097 11.44 -9.47 31.64
N GLU A 1098 11.18 -10.73 31.30
CA GLU A 1098 10.09 -11.11 30.41
C GLU A 1098 8.73 -10.60 30.96
N LYS A 1099 7.84 -10.18 30.06
CA LYS A 1099 6.46 -9.78 30.36
C LYS A 1099 5.52 -10.96 30.08
N GLN A 1100 4.57 -11.18 30.98
CA GLN A 1100 3.52 -12.20 30.85
C GLN A 1100 2.23 -11.52 30.39
N PHE A 1101 1.41 -12.23 29.62
CA PHE A 1101 0.11 -11.75 29.17
C PHE A 1101 -0.90 -12.91 29.09
N GLU A 1102 -2.12 -12.64 29.53
CA GLU A 1102 -3.23 -13.60 29.44
C GLU A 1102 -4.07 -13.39 28.17
N ASN A 1103 -4.16 -12.13 27.72
CA ASN A 1103 -5.04 -11.69 26.62
C ASN A 1103 -4.22 -11.05 25.50
N GLY A 1104 -3.98 -11.82 24.44
CA GLY A 1104 -3.38 -11.34 23.20
C GLY A 1104 -4.17 -11.79 21.97
N ILE A 1105 -3.79 -11.28 20.80
CA ILE A 1105 -4.32 -11.70 19.50
C ILE A 1105 -3.21 -12.08 18.53
N SER A 1106 -3.42 -13.16 17.79
CA SER A 1106 -2.63 -13.51 16.60
C SER A 1106 -3.53 -13.49 15.37
N LEU A 1107 -3.21 -12.64 14.40
CA LEU A 1107 -3.89 -12.53 13.12
C LEU A 1107 -3.10 -13.24 12.04
N LYS A 1108 -3.81 -13.87 11.11
CA LYS A 1108 -3.25 -14.39 9.85
C LYS A 1108 -4.16 -13.99 8.70
N ILE A 1109 -3.67 -13.09 7.85
CA ILE A 1109 -4.44 -12.44 6.79
C ILE A 1109 -3.89 -12.90 5.44
N TYR A 1110 -4.79 -13.24 4.52
CA TYR A 1110 -4.44 -13.65 3.16
C TYR A 1110 -4.80 -12.52 2.20
N PHE A 1111 -3.81 -12.08 1.42
CA PHE A 1111 -3.97 -10.99 0.46
C PHE A 1111 -3.96 -11.51 -0.98
N PRO A 1112 -4.87 -11.02 -1.85
CA PRO A 1112 -4.74 -11.19 -3.29
C PRO A 1112 -3.55 -10.38 -3.80
N GLU A 1113 -3.39 -10.29 -5.11
CA GLU A 1113 -2.45 -9.35 -5.72
C GLU A 1113 -2.85 -7.89 -5.39
N THR A 1114 -2.19 -7.30 -4.39
CA THR A 1114 -2.42 -5.92 -3.93
C THR A 1114 -1.19 -5.37 -3.20
N HIS A 1115 -1.13 -4.05 -3.00
CA HIS A 1115 -0.05 -3.37 -2.29
C HIS A 1115 -0.22 -3.48 -0.77
N VAL A 1116 0.26 -4.59 -0.20
CA VAL A 1116 0.19 -4.90 1.24
C VAL A 1116 0.74 -3.78 2.14
N GLY A 1117 1.76 -3.05 1.69
CA GLY A 1117 2.36 -1.95 2.47
C GLY A 1117 1.36 -0.88 2.89
N PHE A 1118 0.35 -0.62 2.05
CA PHE A 1118 -0.68 0.36 2.36
C PHE A 1118 -1.59 -0.07 3.52
N PHE A 1119 -1.90 -1.37 3.61
CA PHE A 1119 -2.69 -1.91 4.71
C PHE A 1119 -1.89 -1.91 6.01
N ILE A 1120 -0.59 -2.22 5.94
CA ILE A 1120 0.30 -2.18 7.11
C ILE A 1120 0.32 -0.79 7.74
N ASP A 1121 0.28 0.28 6.96
CA ASP A 1121 0.26 1.66 7.48
C ASP A 1121 -1.01 1.94 8.29
N VAL A 1122 -2.16 1.48 7.77
CA VAL A 1122 -3.44 1.57 8.48
C VAL A 1122 -3.42 0.69 9.74
N PHE A 1123 -2.83 -0.50 9.69
CA PHE A 1123 -2.68 -1.36 10.87
C PHE A 1123 -1.83 -0.71 11.96
N ILE A 1124 -0.70 -0.08 11.60
CA ILE A 1124 0.18 0.60 12.56
C ILE A 1124 -0.57 1.74 13.25
N LYS A 1125 -1.29 2.58 12.50
CA LYS A 1125 -2.15 3.65 13.05
C LYS A 1125 -3.27 3.11 13.93
N LEU A 1126 -3.90 2.00 13.52
CA LEU A 1126 -4.94 1.34 14.29
C LEU A 1126 -4.41 0.84 15.65
N PHE A 1127 -3.24 0.19 15.65
CA PHE A 1127 -2.62 -0.31 16.88
C PHE A 1127 -2.17 0.82 17.80
N GLU A 1128 -1.67 1.92 17.24
CA GLU A 1128 -1.35 3.13 18.01
C GLU A 1128 -2.61 3.74 18.65
N TYR A 1129 -3.72 3.84 17.92
CA TYR A 1129 -4.99 4.35 18.46
C TYR A 1129 -5.53 3.44 19.58
N LEU A 1130 -5.39 2.12 19.42
CA LEU A 1130 -5.80 1.13 20.43
C LEU A 1130 -4.79 0.97 21.58
N GLU A 1131 -3.73 1.80 21.64
CA GLU A 1131 -2.69 1.77 22.67
C GLU A 1131 -1.95 0.42 22.78
N ILE A 1132 -1.81 -0.31 21.68
CA ILE A 1132 -1.06 -1.57 21.64
C ILE A 1132 0.42 -1.25 21.46
N GLU A 1133 1.17 -1.26 22.57
CA GLU A 1133 2.58 -0.82 22.60
C GLU A 1133 3.52 -1.69 21.76
N HIS A 1134 3.40 -3.02 21.89
CA HIS A 1134 4.35 -3.98 21.32
C HIS A 1134 3.62 -4.97 20.42
N TYR A 1135 4.10 -5.15 19.19
CA TYR A 1135 3.55 -6.12 18.26
C TYR A 1135 4.57 -6.59 17.22
N ILE A 1136 4.28 -7.75 16.62
CA ILE A 1136 5.11 -8.37 15.58
C ILE A 1136 4.30 -8.40 14.29
N ILE A 1137 4.93 -8.03 13.16
CA ILE A 1137 4.37 -8.24 11.82
C ILE A 1137 5.33 -9.15 11.07
N LEU A 1138 4.86 -10.29 10.56
CA LEU A 1138 5.65 -11.24 9.80
C LEU A 1138 5.11 -11.37 8.38
N HIS A 1139 6.00 -11.27 7.40
CA HIS A 1139 5.73 -11.46 5.98
C HIS A 1139 6.76 -12.39 5.34
N ASP A 1140 6.46 -12.92 4.15
CA ASP A 1140 7.35 -13.81 3.40
C ASP A 1140 7.88 -15.00 4.21
N LEU A 1141 7.02 -15.60 5.06
CA LEU A 1141 7.43 -16.75 5.88
C LEU A 1141 7.55 -18.02 5.04
N GLY A 1142 8.78 -18.53 4.95
CA GLY A 1142 9.17 -19.79 4.33
C GLY A 1142 9.08 -20.98 5.29
N ASP A 1143 9.07 -22.21 4.76
CA ASP A 1143 9.13 -23.45 5.55
C ASP A 1143 10.59 -23.85 5.81
N GLY A 1144 10.93 -24.14 7.07
CA GLY A 1144 12.29 -24.47 7.53
C GLY A 1144 12.54 -25.96 7.74
N ALA A 1145 11.76 -26.85 7.14
CA ALA A 1145 11.91 -28.30 7.30
C ALA A 1145 13.34 -28.83 7.02
N HIS A 1146 14.09 -28.23 6.10
CA HIS A 1146 15.48 -28.62 5.81
C HIS A 1146 16.47 -28.19 6.89
N ILE A 1147 16.23 -27.09 7.61
CA ILE A 1147 17.06 -26.65 8.75
C ILE A 1147 16.95 -27.70 9.88
N ILE A 1148 15.74 -28.22 10.09
CA ILE A 1148 15.52 -29.31 11.04
C ILE A 1148 16.29 -30.56 10.60
N LYS A 1149 16.19 -30.90 9.32
CA LYS A 1149 16.91 -32.04 8.74
C LYS A 1149 18.43 -31.93 8.93
N SER A 1150 19.02 -30.75 8.69
CA SER A 1150 20.46 -30.55 8.88
C SER A 1150 20.89 -30.53 10.35
N THR A 1151 19.99 -30.23 11.27
CA THR A 1151 20.29 -30.17 12.71
C THR A 1151 20.39 -31.56 13.37
N PHE A 1152 19.62 -32.56 12.89
CA PHE A 1152 19.49 -33.88 13.53
C PHE A 1152 20.04 -35.07 12.72
N GLU A 1153 20.77 -34.83 11.61
CA GLU A 1153 21.58 -35.78 10.81
C GLU A 1153 20.90 -37.05 10.21
N ASN A 1154 19.70 -37.47 10.63
CA ASN A 1154 19.06 -38.73 10.17
C ASN A 1154 17.71 -38.50 9.45
N VAL A 1155 17.71 -38.69 8.12
CA VAL A 1155 16.67 -38.22 7.18
C VAL A 1155 15.43 -39.12 7.11
N GLU A 1156 15.61 -40.43 7.27
CA GLU A 1156 14.51 -41.39 7.09
C GLU A 1156 13.61 -41.48 8.32
N SER A 1157 14.20 -41.37 9.51
CA SER A 1157 13.49 -41.42 10.79
C SER A 1157 12.57 -40.21 10.99
N PHE A 1158 12.89 -39.03 10.44
CA PHE A 1158 12.00 -37.85 10.57
C PHE A 1158 10.61 -38.05 9.95
N LYS A 1159 10.44 -39.00 9.02
CA LYS A 1159 9.13 -39.35 8.45
C LYS A 1159 8.22 -40.07 9.46
N SER A 1160 8.81 -40.80 10.42
CA SER A 1160 8.09 -41.49 11.50
C SER A 1160 8.06 -40.70 12.81
N TYR A 1161 8.74 -39.56 12.90
CA TYR A 1161 8.76 -38.69 14.08
C TYR A 1161 7.34 -38.19 14.42
N ASN A 1162 6.94 -38.42 15.67
CA ASN A 1162 5.70 -37.93 16.24
C ASN A 1162 5.99 -37.13 17.53
N PRO A 1163 5.74 -35.80 17.56
CA PRO A 1163 5.95 -35.00 18.76
C PRO A 1163 5.11 -35.45 19.96
N LEU A 1164 3.99 -36.16 19.74
CA LEU A 1164 3.11 -36.63 20.81
C LEU A 1164 3.69 -37.79 21.62
N THR A 1165 4.64 -38.55 21.07
CA THR A 1165 5.23 -39.71 21.76
C THR A 1165 6.48 -39.35 22.55
N ASN A 1166 6.87 -38.07 22.57
CA ASN A 1166 8.12 -37.57 23.14
C ASN A 1166 7.90 -36.71 24.40
N LEU A 1167 6.80 -36.97 25.11
CA LEU A 1167 6.47 -36.38 26.40
C LEU A 1167 6.43 -37.49 27.45
N ILE A 1168 6.78 -37.15 28.69
CA ILE A 1168 6.77 -38.08 29.81
C ILE A 1168 5.39 -38.01 30.46
N TRP A 1169 4.75 -39.14 30.69
CA TRP A 1169 3.52 -39.20 31.48
C TRP A 1169 3.87 -39.45 32.95
N ASP A 1170 3.34 -38.62 33.85
CA ASP A 1170 3.44 -38.85 35.27
C ASP A 1170 2.18 -39.56 35.78
N GLU A 1171 2.31 -40.81 36.20
CA GLU A 1171 1.18 -41.60 36.71
C GLU A 1171 0.65 -41.13 38.07
N ALA A 1172 1.48 -40.51 38.91
CA ALA A 1172 1.07 -40.04 40.23
C ALA A 1172 0.21 -38.78 40.10
N ASP A 1173 0.68 -37.82 39.31
CA ASP A 1173 0.02 -36.52 39.10
C ASP A 1173 -1.04 -36.57 37.98
N LYS A 1174 -1.02 -37.62 37.13
CA LYS A 1174 -1.82 -37.76 35.90
C LYS A 1174 -1.69 -36.57 34.95
N ILE A 1175 -0.45 -36.11 34.76
CA ILE A 1175 -0.11 -34.99 33.88
C ILE A 1175 1.07 -35.32 32.96
N TRP A 1176 1.13 -34.63 31.84
CA TRP A 1176 2.30 -34.65 30.95
C TRP A 1176 3.42 -33.77 31.49
N LYS A 1177 4.66 -34.26 31.38
CA LYS A 1177 5.90 -33.55 31.74
C LYS A 1177 6.84 -33.49 30.53
N ASN A 1178 7.62 -32.41 30.44
CA ASN A 1178 8.68 -32.32 29.45
C ASN A 1178 9.95 -33.02 29.95
N HIS A 1179 10.78 -33.50 29.02
CA HIS A 1179 12.12 -33.96 29.36
C HIS A 1179 12.99 -32.83 29.91
N LYS A 1180 13.93 -33.18 30.80
CA LYS A 1180 14.93 -32.24 31.32
C LYS A 1180 15.89 -31.85 30.19
N LEU A 1181 16.16 -30.55 30.05
CA LEU A 1181 17.18 -30.01 29.13
C LEU A 1181 18.55 -29.81 29.79
N TYR A 1182 18.60 -29.96 31.11
CA TYR A 1182 19.79 -29.76 31.91
C TYR A 1182 19.88 -30.88 32.94
N ASN A 1183 21.08 -31.40 33.14
CA ASN A 1183 21.35 -32.33 34.24
C ASN A 1183 21.52 -31.56 35.56
N GLU A 1184 21.82 -32.28 36.65
CA GLU A 1184 22.01 -31.68 37.98
C GLU A 1184 23.22 -30.70 38.02
N ASN A 1185 24.22 -30.94 37.17
CA ASN A 1185 25.39 -30.08 36.99
C ASN A 1185 25.13 -28.89 36.04
N HIS A 1186 23.89 -28.68 35.59
CA HIS A 1186 23.48 -27.65 34.62
C HIS A 1186 24.14 -27.79 33.23
N GLU A 1187 24.63 -28.97 32.87
CA GLU A 1187 25.13 -29.28 31.54
C GLU A 1187 23.96 -29.61 30.60
N HIS A 1188 24.13 -29.33 29.31
CA HIS A 1188 23.10 -29.50 28.30
C HIS A 1188 22.79 -30.98 28.05
N ILE A 1189 21.51 -31.34 28.15
CA ILE A 1189 20.97 -32.61 27.67
C ILE A 1189 20.35 -32.33 26.30
N TYR A 1190 21.00 -32.83 25.25
CA TYR A 1190 20.52 -32.67 23.89
C TYR A 1190 19.25 -33.49 23.66
N PRO A 1191 18.17 -32.90 23.12
CA PRO A 1191 16.95 -33.65 22.83
C PRO A 1191 17.20 -34.65 21.70
N ASP A 1192 16.87 -35.92 21.94
CA ASP A 1192 16.72 -36.91 20.87
C ASP A 1192 15.30 -36.79 20.28
N LEU A 1193 15.20 -36.80 18.95
CA LEU A 1193 13.91 -36.85 18.27
C LEU A 1193 13.26 -38.25 18.37
N PHE A 1194 14.05 -39.29 18.65
CA PHE A 1194 13.61 -40.68 18.72
C PHE A 1194 14.04 -41.31 20.05
N PHE A 1195 13.15 -41.36 21.02
CA PHE A 1195 13.42 -42.13 22.24
C PHE A 1195 13.21 -43.63 21.99
N ALA A 1196 14.23 -44.44 22.32
CA ALA A 1196 14.08 -45.89 22.40
C ALA A 1196 13.17 -46.25 23.58
N LYS A 1197 12.27 -47.21 23.38
CA LYS A 1197 11.24 -47.64 24.36
C LYS A 1197 11.75 -48.13 25.73
N ASN A 1198 13.06 -48.11 26.00
CA ASN A 1198 13.69 -48.75 27.15
C ASN A 1198 14.56 -47.82 28.02
N SER A 1199 14.28 -46.52 28.09
CA SER A 1199 14.94 -45.64 29.06
C SER A 1199 13.89 -44.87 29.87
N GLU A 1200 13.26 -45.58 30.80
CA GLU A 1200 12.62 -44.99 31.99
C GLU A 1200 13.67 -44.77 33.09
#